data_AF-A0A0B5KTL4-F1
#
_entry.id   AF-A0A0B5KTL4-F1
#
_cell.length_a   1.000
_cell.length_b   1.000
_cell.length_c   1.000
_cell.angle_alpha   90.00
_cell.angle_beta   90.00
_cell.angle_gamma   90.00
#
_symmetry.space_group_name_H-M   'P 1'
#
loop_
_entity.id
_entity.type
_entity.pdbx_description
1 polymer ?
#
loop_
_entity_poly.entity_id
_entity_poly.type
_entity_poly.pdbx_seq_one_letter_code
_entity_poly.pdbx_strand_id
1 'polypeptide(L)'
;MMLSGRTCNHAFSTRQMSHQRGALALRSARVAQRPVTCRRAPFVPSAVFLQSEPAQKTASSANNGDAAPSEARTVPSERALAIWRSADAVCFDVDCTITINDGLDLLAEFMGVKEEVEELTNKAMDGTMSLTRSLEERLNLINCSPDDIRRFIKAYPPQSRLAPGIKELIKALQKRGVAVYLISGGFRELLLPIAAHLGIPKDRVFANRMHWQWDDETGMPTKLVGFDTSEPTARNQGKPEAIARIRENNPYNTVVMIGDGITDLEAVQTSGGADLFIGSGVVVEREAVVAEAEWYVYDYKALVSALSRYKVAMVGSGAWACAAVRMIAQNTSQDDPEDEFDDDVRMWVHQGGELVDTINSTHENPAYFPGIPLGPNVIATGNLAEAVADADLLVFCAPHQYIRGICKQLMGKVKPGAAAISLTKGMRVTPEGPELISQIVRRTLGVDCSVLMGGNIAEDVGREQLSEAVIGYYNLEHAQRFKKLFQRPYFRVTLLPDPVGAELCGTLKNIVALGVGMVDGLGMGPNSKAAIIRQGLLEMRDFCQALYPSVRDDTFLECCGVGDLVATCIGGRNRRVAEAWTRSAVEGAEAGEGNGAGRSWAELEKELLQGQKLQGVLTSNEVQQILRTRGWESKYPLFTTINRIVNGHLPPHLVVDYLEGAKADIAVDVEEDIVPLPRQPASAMARLFGQLVGGITQQGGAAAGAAASAAAGAASGAASNSV
;
A
#
# COMPACT_ATOMS: atom_id res chain seq x y z
N MET A 1 -28.82 29.40 42.54
CA MET A 1 -29.23 29.57 43.95
C MET A 1 -28.24 28.78 44.79
N MET A 2 -27.52 29.46 45.69
CA MET A 2 -26.57 28.82 46.60
C MET A 2 -27.32 27.88 47.57
N LEU A 3 -26.76 26.71 47.89
CA LEU A 3 -26.19 26.42 49.20
C LEU A 3 -25.91 24.92 49.43
N SER A 4 -24.75 24.74 50.06
CA SER A 4 -24.35 23.70 51.04
C SER A 4 -24.30 22.24 50.60
N GLY A 5 -23.06 21.74 50.59
CA GLY A 5 -22.76 20.32 50.53
C GLY A 5 -23.06 19.57 51.82
N ARG A 6 -23.02 18.25 51.72
CA ARG A 6 -22.10 17.38 52.47
C ARG A 6 -22.18 15.95 51.93
N THR A 7 -21.00 15.40 51.75
CA THR A 7 -20.57 14.00 51.65
C THR A 7 -21.47 12.98 52.37
N CYS A 8 -21.70 11.79 51.80
CA CYS A 8 -20.82 10.62 51.96
C CYS A 8 -21.34 9.36 51.24
N ASN A 9 -20.40 8.45 50.99
CA ASN A 9 -20.47 7.12 50.38
C ASN A 9 -21.59 6.19 50.92
N HIS A 10 -22.17 5.33 50.08
CA HIS A 10 -21.70 3.94 49.91
C HIS A 10 -22.55 3.16 48.89
N ALA A 11 -21.86 2.20 48.28
CA ALA A 11 -22.32 1.23 47.29
C ALA A 11 -23.44 0.31 47.82
N PHE A 12 -24.28 -0.23 46.93
CA PHE A 12 -24.21 -1.64 46.52
C PHE A 12 -25.34 -2.04 45.56
N SER A 13 -24.99 -3.01 44.71
CA SER A 13 -25.81 -4.13 44.24
C SER A 13 -26.85 -3.88 43.14
N THR A 14 -26.42 -4.23 41.92
CA THR A 14 -27.02 -5.26 41.05
C THR A 14 -28.44 -5.75 41.37
N ARG A 15 -29.31 -5.66 40.36
CA ARG A 15 -30.14 -6.81 39.92
C ARG A 15 -30.65 -6.61 38.48
N GLN A 16 -30.29 -7.58 37.65
CA GLN A 16 -30.87 -7.86 36.34
C GLN A 16 -32.35 -8.25 36.44
N MET A 17 -33.14 -7.88 35.44
CA MET A 17 -34.12 -8.71 34.70
C MET A 17 -34.40 -7.98 33.38
N SER A 18 -33.90 -8.40 32.23
CA SER A 18 -34.32 -9.51 31.35
C SER A 18 -35.73 -9.39 30.75
N HIS A 19 -35.73 -9.45 29.40
CA HIS A 19 -36.83 -9.80 28.47
C HIS A 19 -37.97 -8.77 28.33
N GLN A 20 -38.35 -8.28 27.14
CA GLN A 20 -38.85 -9.07 26.02
C GLN A 20 -39.00 -8.20 24.74
N ARG A 21 -39.07 -8.90 23.61
CA ARG A 21 -39.17 -8.45 22.22
C ARG A 21 -40.53 -7.78 21.91
N GLY A 22 -40.52 -6.90 20.90
CA GLY A 22 -41.74 -6.47 20.22
C GLY A 22 -41.45 -5.54 19.04
N ALA A 23 -41.34 -6.10 17.85
CA ALA A 23 -41.29 -5.37 16.58
C ALA A 23 -42.66 -4.75 16.26
N LEU A 24 -42.68 -3.56 15.63
CA LEU A 24 -43.75 -3.21 14.69
C LEU A 24 -43.29 -2.11 13.72
N ALA A 25 -43.64 -2.30 12.45
CA ALA A 25 -43.25 -1.49 11.31
C ALA A 25 -44.33 -0.46 10.91
N LEU A 26 -43.85 0.60 10.23
CA LEU A 26 -44.46 1.34 9.10
C LEU A 26 -45.81 2.08 9.26
N ARG A 27 -45.77 3.41 9.04
CA ARG A 27 -46.46 4.20 7.98
C ARG A 27 -46.30 5.71 8.28
N SER A 28 -45.64 6.49 7.42
CA SER A 28 -46.19 7.24 6.25
C SER A 28 -47.13 8.41 6.59
N ALA A 29 -46.69 9.65 6.30
CA ALA A 29 -47.55 10.76 5.87
C ALA A 29 -46.72 11.85 5.12
N ARG A 30 -47.03 12.02 3.82
CA ARG A 30 -46.80 13.24 3.01
C ARG A 30 -48.14 14.00 2.91
N VAL A 31 -48.09 15.33 2.69
CA VAL A 31 -48.94 16.21 1.81
C VAL A 31 -48.54 17.67 2.16
N ALA A 32 -47.87 18.48 1.33
CA ALA A 32 -48.18 19.18 0.04
C ALA A 32 -48.68 20.64 0.21
N GLN A 33 -47.91 21.63 -0.28
CA GLN A 33 -48.19 22.59 -1.40
C GLN A 33 -48.95 23.89 -0.98
N ARG A 34 -48.78 25.13 -1.51
CA ARG A 34 -48.22 25.79 -2.75
C ARG A 34 -48.40 27.36 -2.55
N PRO A 35 -48.41 28.29 -3.56
CA PRO A 35 -47.34 28.84 -4.44
C PRO A 35 -47.36 30.40 -4.62
N VAL A 36 -46.41 31.01 -5.37
CA VAL A 36 -46.61 32.29 -6.14
C VAL A 36 -45.73 32.30 -7.43
N THR A 37 -46.21 32.97 -8.48
CA THR A 37 -45.89 32.90 -9.94
C THR A 37 -45.36 34.22 -10.56
N CYS A 38 -44.66 34.18 -11.72
CA CYS A 38 -44.88 34.99 -12.97
C CYS A 38 -43.83 34.67 -14.08
N ARG A 39 -44.13 33.99 -15.22
CA ARG A 39 -44.46 34.39 -16.63
C ARG A 39 -43.49 35.39 -17.33
N ARG A 40 -42.93 35.16 -18.55
CA ARG A 40 -43.54 35.03 -19.91
C ARG A 40 -42.59 34.39 -20.98
N ALA A 41 -43.17 33.94 -22.10
CA ALA A 41 -42.57 33.25 -23.28
C ALA A 41 -42.59 34.12 -24.59
N PRO A 42 -42.58 33.58 -25.85
CA PRO A 42 -41.48 33.53 -26.83
C PRO A 42 -41.73 34.29 -28.17
N PHE A 43 -40.78 34.29 -29.12
CA PHE A 43 -40.97 34.82 -30.50
C PHE A 43 -40.10 34.11 -31.58
N VAL A 44 -40.75 33.70 -32.67
CA VAL A 44 -40.31 33.36 -34.07
C VAL A 44 -41.51 33.82 -34.95
N PRO A 45 -41.48 34.16 -36.28
CA PRO A 45 -40.64 33.65 -37.37
C PRO A 45 -40.35 34.63 -38.56
N SER A 46 -39.67 34.16 -39.62
CA SER A 46 -40.07 34.35 -41.06
C SER A 46 -39.19 33.55 -42.03
N ALA A 47 -39.84 33.02 -43.07
CA ALA A 47 -39.37 32.09 -44.11
C ALA A 47 -39.07 32.79 -45.45
N VAL A 48 -38.57 32.05 -46.47
CA VAL A 48 -39.13 31.93 -47.85
C VAL A 48 -38.26 31.06 -48.79
N PHE A 49 -38.87 29.95 -49.26
CA PHE A 49 -38.89 29.24 -50.58
C PHE A 49 -37.60 29.07 -51.46
N LEU A 50 -37.33 27.92 -52.11
CA LEU A 50 -38.10 27.27 -53.21
C LEU A 50 -37.66 25.79 -53.46
N GLN A 51 -38.54 25.02 -54.11
CA GLN A 51 -38.48 23.56 -54.40
C GLN A 51 -37.57 23.16 -55.60
N SER A 52 -37.04 21.92 -55.62
CA SER A 52 -37.24 20.88 -56.67
C SER A 52 -36.23 19.70 -56.59
N GLU A 53 -36.73 18.46 -56.70
CA GLU A 53 -36.00 17.20 -57.01
C GLU A 53 -35.69 17.11 -58.55
N PRO A 54 -34.93 16.14 -59.15
CA PRO A 54 -34.50 14.81 -58.65
C PRO A 54 -33.06 14.31 -59.02
N ALA A 55 -32.72 13.14 -58.47
CA ALA A 55 -31.68 12.14 -58.79
C ALA A 55 -30.64 12.35 -59.93
N GLN A 56 -29.35 12.13 -59.61
CA GLN A 56 -28.51 11.08 -60.24
C GLN A 56 -27.12 10.94 -59.60
N LYS A 57 -26.62 9.70 -59.60
CA LYS A 57 -25.30 9.22 -59.18
C LYS A 57 -24.14 10.01 -59.82
N THR A 58 -23.14 10.37 -59.01
CA THR A 58 -21.72 10.38 -59.42
C THR A 58 -20.84 10.03 -58.22
N ALA A 59 -19.94 9.08 -58.43
CA ALA A 59 -18.92 8.67 -57.48
C ALA A 59 -17.83 9.75 -57.36
N SER A 60 -17.30 9.98 -56.15
CA SER A 60 -15.90 10.43 -56.00
C SER A 60 -15.34 10.12 -54.61
N SER A 61 -14.20 9.42 -54.67
CA SER A 61 -13.05 9.37 -53.75
C SER A 61 -13.23 9.07 -52.26
N ALA A 62 -12.71 7.89 -51.93
CA ALA A 62 -12.26 7.46 -50.62
C ALA A 62 -11.46 8.54 -49.87
N ASN A 63 -11.69 8.61 -48.56
CA ASN A 63 -10.71 9.10 -47.61
C ASN A 63 -10.54 7.99 -46.57
N ASN A 64 -9.59 7.09 -46.83
CA ASN A 64 -9.06 6.17 -45.83
C ASN A 64 -8.31 7.03 -44.81
N GLY A 65 -8.93 7.26 -43.66
CA GLY A 65 -8.23 7.71 -42.47
C GLY A 65 -7.64 6.47 -41.79
N ASP A 66 -6.32 6.39 -41.73
CA ASP A 66 -5.58 5.43 -40.91
C ASP A 66 -6.05 5.54 -39.45
N ALA A 67 -6.91 4.62 -39.02
CA ALA A 67 -7.11 4.36 -37.61
C ALA A 67 -5.91 3.54 -37.14
N ALA A 68 -5.06 4.14 -36.30
CA ALA A 68 -4.02 3.40 -35.62
C ALA A 68 -4.66 2.21 -34.87
N PRO A 69 -4.07 1.00 -34.91
CA PRO A 69 -4.60 -0.14 -34.19
C PRO A 69 -4.68 0.19 -32.69
N SER A 70 -5.81 -0.09 -32.05
CA SER A 70 -5.95 0.12 -30.61
C SER A 70 -4.98 -0.80 -29.87
N GLU A 71 -3.97 -0.23 -29.21
CA GLU A 71 -3.04 -1.02 -28.41
C GLU A 71 -3.79 -1.77 -27.30
N ALA A 72 -3.50 -3.06 -27.15
CA ALA A 72 -4.09 -3.89 -26.10
C ALA A 72 -3.80 -3.31 -24.70
N ARG A 73 -4.83 -3.20 -23.86
CA ARG A 73 -4.70 -2.77 -22.45
C ARG A 73 -4.08 -3.88 -21.59
N THR A 74 -2.79 -4.11 -21.75
CA THR A 74 -2.05 -5.19 -21.07
C THR A 74 -1.73 -4.88 -19.61
N VAL A 75 -1.65 -3.60 -19.26
CA VAL A 75 -1.52 -3.12 -17.88
C VAL A 75 -2.91 -2.84 -17.31
N PRO A 76 -3.32 -3.49 -16.21
CA PRO A 76 -4.65 -3.28 -15.64
C PRO A 76 -4.79 -1.87 -15.06
N SER A 77 -6.01 -1.32 -15.10
CA SER A 77 -6.38 -0.15 -14.30
C SER A 77 -6.40 -0.52 -12.81
N GLU A 78 -6.29 0.48 -11.91
CA GLU A 78 -6.44 0.24 -10.46
C GLU A 78 -7.80 -0.40 -10.12
N ARG A 79 -8.87 0.01 -10.83
CA ARG A 79 -10.20 -0.58 -10.69
C ARG A 79 -10.20 -2.07 -11.07
N ALA A 80 -9.67 -2.40 -12.24
CA ALA A 80 -9.63 -3.80 -12.71
C ALA A 80 -8.79 -4.67 -11.76
N LEU A 81 -7.67 -4.14 -11.25
CA LEU A 81 -6.83 -4.85 -10.30
C LEU A 81 -7.53 -5.06 -8.95
N ALA A 82 -8.27 -4.08 -8.45
CA ALA A 82 -9.07 -4.20 -7.24
C ALA A 82 -10.19 -5.24 -7.39
N ILE A 83 -10.93 -5.21 -8.51
CA ILE A 83 -11.98 -6.20 -8.81
C ILE A 83 -11.38 -7.62 -8.93
N TRP A 84 -10.25 -7.76 -9.64
CA TRP A 84 -9.56 -9.04 -9.79
C TRP A 84 -9.10 -9.63 -8.44
N ARG A 85 -8.55 -8.79 -7.57
CA ARG A 85 -8.08 -9.20 -6.25
C ARG A 85 -9.23 -9.53 -5.29
N SER A 86 -10.35 -8.83 -5.41
CA SER A 86 -11.57 -8.97 -4.58
C SER A 86 -12.59 -9.98 -5.10
N ALA A 87 -12.29 -10.69 -6.20
CA ALA A 87 -13.24 -11.58 -6.85
C ALA A 87 -13.70 -12.72 -5.92
N ASP A 88 -15.02 -12.84 -5.70
CA ASP A 88 -15.63 -13.97 -4.98
C ASP A 88 -15.75 -15.19 -5.91
N ALA A 89 -16.01 -14.93 -7.20
CA ALA A 89 -16.09 -15.95 -8.24
C ALA A 89 -15.41 -15.51 -9.54
N VAL A 90 -14.79 -16.46 -10.23
CA VAL A 90 -14.22 -16.26 -11.57
C VAL A 90 -14.85 -17.28 -12.52
N CYS A 91 -15.50 -16.76 -13.55
CA CYS A 91 -16.09 -17.51 -14.64
C CYS A 91 -15.12 -17.53 -15.81
N PHE A 92 -14.84 -18.72 -16.33
CA PHE A 92 -13.99 -18.90 -17.49
C PHE A 92 -14.82 -19.38 -18.67
N ASP A 93 -14.59 -18.79 -19.83
CA ASP A 93 -14.83 -19.49 -21.08
C ASP A 93 -13.93 -20.73 -21.16
N VAL A 94 -14.36 -21.72 -21.93
CA VAL A 94 -13.61 -22.96 -22.04
C VAL A 94 -12.83 -23.03 -23.34
N ASP A 95 -13.53 -22.96 -24.46
CA ASP A 95 -12.95 -23.08 -25.79
C ASP A 95 -12.02 -21.89 -26.05
N CYS A 96 -10.81 -22.14 -26.57
CA CYS A 96 -9.76 -21.12 -26.79
C CYS A 96 -9.34 -20.27 -25.57
N THR A 97 -9.81 -20.61 -24.36
CA THR A 97 -9.46 -19.92 -23.11
C THR A 97 -8.85 -20.90 -22.11
N ILE A 98 -9.63 -21.91 -21.66
CA ILE A 98 -9.10 -23.01 -20.85
C ILE A 98 -8.45 -24.06 -21.73
N THR A 99 -9.00 -24.31 -22.92
CA THR A 99 -8.48 -25.30 -23.87
C THR A 99 -7.82 -24.64 -25.08
N ILE A 100 -6.81 -25.31 -25.64
CA ILE A 100 -6.09 -24.85 -26.85
C ILE A 100 -6.92 -25.00 -28.13
N ASN A 101 -7.97 -25.81 -28.11
CA ASN A 101 -8.86 -26.06 -29.23
C ASN A 101 -10.32 -26.00 -28.77
N ASP A 102 -11.21 -25.66 -29.70
CA ASP A 102 -12.65 -25.85 -29.53
C ASP A 102 -12.97 -27.35 -29.37
N GLY A 103 -13.75 -27.68 -28.36
CA GLY A 103 -14.07 -29.07 -28.04
C GLY A 103 -14.89 -29.78 -29.12
N LEU A 104 -15.80 -29.07 -29.78
CA LEU A 104 -16.66 -29.63 -30.81
C LEU A 104 -15.91 -29.81 -32.13
N ASP A 105 -15.07 -28.84 -32.51
CA ASP A 105 -14.24 -28.94 -33.71
C ASP A 105 -13.21 -30.08 -33.59
N LEU A 106 -12.61 -30.24 -32.40
CA LEU A 106 -11.70 -31.35 -32.13
C LEU A 106 -12.42 -32.72 -32.16
N LEU A 107 -13.67 -32.77 -31.72
CA LEU A 107 -14.51 -33.97 -31.85
C LEU A 107 -14.85 -34.25 -33.32
N ALA A 108 -15.17 -33.22 -34.10
CA ALA A 108 -15.42 -33.35 -35.54
C ALA A 108 -14.19 -33.88 -36.28
N GLU A 109 -12.99 -33.40 -35.94
CA GLU A 109 -11.73 -33.92 -36.45
C GLU A 109 -11.53 -35.40 -36.10
N PHE A 110 -11.80 -35.79 -34.85
CA PHE A 110 -11.72 -37.19 -34.43
C PHE A 110 -12.73 -38.10 -35.16
N MET A 111 -13.91 -37.57 -35.48
CA MET A 111 -14.96 -38.29 -36.22
C MET A 111 -14.75 -38.24 -37.75
N GLY A 112 -13.78 -37.47 -38.24
CA GLY A 112 -13.45 -37.36 -39.67
C GLY A 112 -14.38 -36.45 -40.48
N VAL A 113 -15.08 -35.50 -39.83
CA VAL A 113 -16.06 -34.58 -40.46
C VAL A 113 -15.72 -33.10 -40.21
N LYS A 114 -14.41 -32.80 -40.10
CA LYS A 114 -13.91 -31.47 -39.74
C LYS A 114 -14.31 -30.40 -40.74
N GLU A 115 -14.10 -30.65 -42.03
CA GLU A 115 -14.30 -29.67 -43.10
C GLU A 115 -15.77 -29.24 -43.17
N GLU A 116 -16.70 -30.19 -43.04
CA GLU A 116 -18.13 -29.93 -43.06
C GLU A 116 -18.62 -29.15 -41.83
N VAL A 117 -18.02 -29.41 -40.66
CA VAL A 117 -18.33 -28.69 -39.42
C VAL A 117 -17.77 -27.27 -39.46
N GLU A 118 -16.55 -27.06 -39.96
CA GLU A 118 -15.95 -25.73 -40.12
C GLU A 118 -16.78 -24.83 -41.05
N GLU A 119 -17.32 -25.37 -42.15
CA GLU A 119 -18.23 -24.62 -43.03
C GLU A 119 -19.48 -24.12 -42.29
N LEU A 120 -20.06 -24.94 -41.41
CA LEU A 120 -21.24 -24.57 -40.62
C LEU A 120 -20.90 -23.55 -39.51
N THR A 121 -19.72 -23.68 -38.89
CA THR A 121 -19.23 -22.71 -37.91
C THR A 121 -19.05 -21.34 -38.56
N ASN A 122 -18.46 -21.28 -39.76
CA ASN A 122 -18.28 -20.03 -40.51
C ASN A 122 -19.63 -19.36 -40.88
N LYS A 123 -20.63 -20.13 -41.32
CA LYS A 123 -22.00 -19.64 -41.59
C LYS A 123 -22.75 -19.16 -40.32
N ALA A 124 -22.36 -19.65 -39.14
CA ALA A 124 -22.94 -19.14 -37.90
C ALA A 124 -22.30 -17.80 -37.50
N MET A 125 -20.98 -17.67 -37.67
CA MET A 125 -20.23 -16.47 -37.31
C MET A 125 -20.51 -15.27 -38.24
N ASP A 126 -20.84 -15.49 -39.51
CA ASP A 126 -21.23 -14.42 -40.45
C ASP A 126 -22.70 -13.96 -40.29
N GLY A 127 -23.45 -14.58 -39.38
CA GLY A 127 -24.84 -14.25 -39.08
C GLY A 127 -25.86 -14.85 -40.05
N THR A 128 -25.46 -15.68 -41.01
CA THR A 128 -26.38 -16.33 -41.95
C THR A 128 -27.19 -17.46 -41.31
N MET A 129 -26.76 -17.96 -40.14
CA MET A 129 -27.42 -19.01 -39.37
C MET A 129 -27.48 -18.67 -37.87
N SER A 130 -28.57 -19.04 -37.19
CA SER A 130 -28.67 -18.88 -35.73
C SER A 130 -27.77 -19.88 -34.98
N LEU A 131 -27.27 -19.50 -33.81
CA LEU A 131 -26.40 -20.34 -32.97
C LEU A 131 -27.01 -21.72 -32.68
N THR A 132 -28.29 -21.74 -32.30
CA THR A 132 -29.02 -22.98 -31.98
C THR A 132 -29.08 -23.92 -33.19
N ARG A 133 -29.37 -23.38 -34.37
CA ARG A 133 -29.41 -24.17 -35.62
C ARG A 133 -28.02 -24.66 -36.01
N SER A 134 -27.00 -23.82 -35.84
CA SER A 134 -25.60 -24.20 -36.08
C SER A 134 -25.17 -25.38 -35.21
N LEU A 135 -25.50 -25.35 -33.91
CA LEU A 135 -25.18 -26.44 -33.00
C LEU A 135 -25.90 -27.73 -33.39
N GLU A 136 -27.19 -27.64 -33.75
CA GLU A 136 -27.98 -28.80 -34.17
C GLU A 136 -27.43 -29.43 -35.46
N GLU A 137 -27.15 -28.65 -36.50
CA GLU A 137 -26.59 -29.15 -37.76
C GLU A 137 -25.19 -29.76 -37.56
N ARG A 138 -24.33 -29.15 -36.72
CA ARG A 138 -23.00 -29.71 -36.39
C ARG A 138 -23.09 -31.04 -35.65
N LEU A 139 -23.97 -31.14 -34.65
CA LEU A 139 -24.18 -32.41 -33.92
C LEU A 139 -24.71 -33.52 -34.83
N ASN A 140 -25.60 -33.18 -35.77
CA ASN A 140 -26.13 -34.14 -36.74
C ASN A 140 -25.06 -34.65 -37.72
N LEU A 141 -24.08 -33.82 -38.10
CA LEU A 141 -22.94 -34.26 -38.91
C LEU A 141 -21.97 -35.12 -38.12
N ILE A 142 -21.62 -34.70 -36.89
CA ILE A 142 -20.70 -35.44 -36.02
C ILE A 142 -21.28 -36.81 -35.66
N ASN A 143 -22.60 -36.89 -35.41
CA ASN A 143 -23.36 -38.13 -35.18
C ASN A 143 -22.66 -39.14 -34.26
N CYS A 144 -22.05 -38.65 -33.18
CA CYS A 144 -21.27 -39.48 -32.27
C CYS A 144 -22.15 -40.34 -31.36
N SER A 145 -21.63 -41.49 -30.94
CA SER A 145 -22.18 -42.31 -29.86
C SER A 145 -21.51 -42.00 -28.51
N PRO A 146 -22.10 -42.42 -27.38
CA PRO A 146 -21.44 -42.29 -26.08
C PRO A 146 -20.08 -43.00 -26.00
N ASP A 147 -19.88 -44.08 -26.76
CA ASP A 147 -18.60 -44.77 -26.85
C ASP A 147 -17.58 -44.01 -27.71
N ASP A 148 -18.02 -43.23 -28.71
CA ASP A 148 -17.15 -42.29 -29.42
C ASP A 148 -16.66 -41.20 -28.47
N ILE A 149 -17.53 -40.63 -27.63
CA ILE A 149 -17.15 -39.64 -26.62
C ILE A 149 -16.11 -40.21 -25.65
N ARG A 150 -16.30 -41.45 -25.17
CA ARG A 150 -15.32 -42.12 -24.30
C ARG A 150 -13.98 -42.32 -25.00
N ARG A 151 -14.00 -42.75 -26.28
CA ARG A 151 -12.78 -42.93 -27.08
C ARG A 151 -12.08 -41.60 -27.36
N PHE A 152 -12.84 -40.54 -27.65
CA PHE A 152 -12.35 -39.18 -27.83
C PHE A 152 -11.65 -38.68 -26.57
N ILE A 153 -12.28 -38.78 -25.40
CA ILE A 153 -11.67 -38.35 -24.12
C ILE A 153 -10.38 -39.13 -23.83
N LYS A 154 -10.31 -40.40 -24.23
CA LYS A 154 -9.10 -41.22 -24.08
C LYS A 154 -8.00 -40.81 -25.06
N ALA A 155 -8.35 -40.46 -26.30
CA ALA A 155 -7.42 -40.02 -27.33
C ALA A 155 -6.88 -38.60 -27.06
N TYR A 156 -7.73 -37.72 -26.55
CA TYR A 156 -7.42 -36.34 -26.20
C TYR A 156 -7.67 -36.10 -24.70
N PRO A 157 -6.80 -36.64 -23.83
CA PRO A 157 -6.98 -36.52 -22.39
C PRO A 157 -6.92 -35.06 -21.94
N PRO A 158 -7.56 -34.69 -20.81
CA PRO A 158 -7.64 -33.32 -20.34
C PRO A 158 -6.31 -32.55 -20.36
N GLN A 159 -5.20 -33.20 -19.96
CA GLN A 159 -3.91 -32.55 -19.82
C GLN A 159 -3.33 -32.07 -21.16
N SER A 160 -3.62 -32.75 -22.26
CA SER A 160 -3.13 -32.36 -23.59
C SER A 160 -3.95 -31.24 -24.22
N ARG A 161 -5.11 -30.92 -23.64
CA ARG A 161 -6.04 -29.92 -24.17
C ARG A 161 -5.95 -28.57 -23.46
N LEU A 162 -5.28 -28.48 -22.30
CA LEU A 162 -5.25 -27.24 -21.52
C LEU A 162 -4.33 -26.18 -22.12
N ALA A 163 -4.79 -24.93 -22.10
CA ALA A 163 -3.98 -23.76 -22.40
C ALA A 163 -2.81 -23.64 -21.40
N PRO A 164 -1.62 -23.18 -21.84
CA PRO A 164 -0.48 -22.97 -20.95
C PRO A 164 -0.81 -22.03 -19.78
N GLY A 165 -0.45 -22.41 -18.55
CA GLY A 165 -0.61 -21.56 -17.36
C GLY A 165 -2.01 -21.56 -16.72
N ILE A 166 -3.03 -22.13 -17.36
CA ILE A 166 -4.41 -22.10 -16.84
C ILE A 166 -4.56 -22.89 -15.53
N LYS A 167 -3.82 -24.00 -15.42
CA LYS A 167 -3.85 -24.88 -14.25
C LYS A 167 -3.30 -24.17 -13.01
N GLU A 168 -2.23 -23.41 -13.18
CA GLU A 168 -1.60 -22.60 -12.15
C GLU A 168 -2.55 -21.48 -11.69
N LEU A 169 -3.22 -20.82 -12.63
CA LEU A 169 -4.21 -19.79 -12.34
C LEU A 169 -5.39 -20.32 -11.54
N ILE A 170 -6.01 -21.42 -11.99
CA ILE A 170 -7.17 -22.01 -11.31
C ILE A 170 -6.78 -22.48 -9.89
N LYS A 171 -5.61 -23.10 -9.73
CA LYS A 171 -5.10 -23.46 -8.40
C LYS A 171 -4.89 -22.24 -7.51
N ALA A 172 -4.36 -21.14 -8.04
CA ALA A 172 -4.15 -19.91 -7.29
C ALA A 172 -5.47 -19.32 -6.81
N LEU A 173 -6.50 -19.31 -7.65
CA LEU A 173 -7.86 -18.88 -7.30
C LEU A 173 -8.50 -19.77 -6.24
N GLN A 174 -8.46 -21.10 -6.44
CA GLN A 174 -9.02 -22.06 -5.49
C GLN A 174 -8.35 -21.99 -4.11
N LYS A 175 -7.02 -21.78 -4.06
CA LYS A 175 -6.29 -21.60 -2.79
C LYS A 175 -6.74 -20.36 -2.02
N ARG A 176 -7.20 -19.32 -2.72
CA ARG A 176 -7.77 -18.10 -2.14
C ARG A 176 -9.25 -18.24 -1.77
N GLY A 177 -9.85 -19.42 -1.95
CA GLY A 177 -11.28 -19.63 -1.70
C GLY A 177 -12.20 -19.09 -2.79
N VAL A 178 -11.65 -18.58 -3.90
CA VAL A 178 -12.43 -18.02 -5.01
C VAL A 178 -13.15 -19.14 -5.76
N ALA A 179 -14.46 -18.98 -5.98
CA ALA A 179 -15.27 -19.97 -6.68
C ALA A 179 -15.01 -19.93 -8.19
N VAL A 180 -14.49 -21.03 -8.74
CA VAL A 180 -14.23 -21.14 -10.19
C VAL A 180 -15.40 -21.80 -10.90
N TYR A 181 -15.89 -21.16 -11.97
CA TYR A 181 -16.96 -21.64 -12.85
C TYR A 181 -16.49 -21.76 -14.30
N LEU A 182 -17.06 -22.73 -15.02
CA LEU A 182 -16.90 -22.88 -16.46
C LEU A 182 -18.20 -22.47 -17.14
N ILE A 183 -18.15 -21.56 -18.10
CA ILE A 183 -19.31 -21.12 -18.88
C ILE A 183 -18.95 -21.18 -20.37
N SER A 184 -19.45 -22.18 -21.10
CA SER A 184 -19.10 -22.40 -22.51
C SER A 184 -20.33 -22.68 -23.37
N GLY A 185 -20.26 -22.26 -24.65
CA GLY A 185 -21.25 -22.63 -25.68
C GLY A 185 -21.12 -24.07 -26.19
N GLY A 186 -20.08 -24.80 -25.76
CA GLY A 186 -19.85 -26.20 -26.06
C GLY A 186 -20.70 -27.15 -25.20
N PHE A 187 -20.29 -28.41 -25.14
CA PHE A 187 -21.08 -29.50 -24.53
C PHE A 187 -20.47 -30.06 -23.25
N ARG A 188 -21.28 -30.19 -22.22
CA ARG A 188 -20.89 -30.63 -20.88
C ARG A 188 -20.17 -31.99 -20.88
N GLU A 189 -20.57 -32.90 -21.76
CA GLU A 189 -19.94 -34.21 -21.94
C GLU A 189 -18.44 -34.12 -22.27
N LEU A 190 -18.04 -33.08 -23.00
CA LEU A 190 -16.64 -32.81 -23.38
C LEU A 190 -15.88 -32.02 -22.31
N LEU A 191 -16.60 -31.30 -21.46
CA LEU A 191 -16.03 -30.37 -20.46
C LEU A 191 -15.90 -30.96 -19.06
N LEU A 192 -16.78 -31.90 -18.67
CA LEU A 192 -16.71 -32.51 -17.33
C LEU A 192 -15.36 -33.19 -17.03
N PRO A 193 -14.68 -33.87 -17.98
CA PRO A 193 -13.34 -34.39 -17.75
C PRO A 193 -12.29 -33.28 -17.52
N ILE A 194 -12.42 -32.14 -18.21
CA ILE A 194 -11.57 -30.96 -18.03
C ILE A 194 -11.78 -30.36 -16.64
N ALA A 195 -13.05 -30.13 -16.27
CA ALA A 195 -13.45 -29.61 -14.96
C ALA A 195 -12.92 -30.50 -13.82
N ALA A 196 -13.12 -31.82 -13.93
CA ALA A 196 -12.61 -32.78 -12.95
C ALA A 196 -11.08 -32.75 -12.81
N HIS A 197 -10.35 -32.62 -13.93
CA HIS A 197 -8.89 -32.51 -13.88
C HIS A 197 -8.40 -31.22 -13.21
N LEU A 198 -9.18 -30.14 -13.32
CA LEU A 198 -8.91 -28.84 -12.70
C LEU A 198 -9.48 -28.71 -11.27
N GLY A 199 -10.11 -29.78 -10.74
CA GLY A 199 -10.72 -29.75 -9.41
C GLY A 199 -11.98 -28.89 -9.32
N ILE A 200 -12.65 -28.63 -10.44
CA ILE A 200 -13.88 -27.84 -10.51
C ILE A 200 -15.10 -28.76 -10.37
N PRO A 201 -16.00 -28.52 -9.40
CA PRO A 201 -17.23 -29.29 -9.22
C PRO A 201 -18.15 -29.27 -10.46
N LYS A 202 -18.85 -30.38 -10.71
CA LYS A 202 -19.74 -30.55 -11.88
C LYS A 202 -20.89 -29.55 -11.94
N ASP A 203 -21.36 -29.08 -10.79
CA ASP A 203 -22.42 -28.07 -10.61
C ASP A 203 -21.94 -26.64 -10.91
N ARG A 204 -20.62 -26.45 -11.10
CA ARG A 204 -20.03 -25.18 -11.53
C ARG A 204 -19.71 -25.14 -13.03
N VAL A 205 -20.25 -26.09 -13.80
CA VAL A 205 -20.09 -26.15 -15.26
C VAL A 205 -21.42 -25.80 -15.92
N PHE A 206 -21.50 -24.63 -16.54
CA PHE A 206 -22.60 -24.15 -17.35
C PHE A 206 -22.25 -24.34 -18.83
N ALA A 207 -22.90 -25.30 -19.47
CA ALA A 207 -22.69 -25.64 -20.86
C ALA A 207 -23.89 -26.43 -21.39
N ASN A 208 -24.00 -26.52 -22.70
CA ASN A 208 -25.07 -27.27 -23.35
C ASN A 208 -24.96 -28.77 -23.03
N ARG A 209 -26.09 -29.48 -23.01
CA ARG A 209 -26.17 -30.92 -22.72
C ARG A 209 -26.55 -31.69 -23.98
N MET A 210 -25.78 -32.70 -24.35
CA MET A 210 -26.20 -33.62 -25.41
C MET A 210 -27.44 -34.41 -24.98
N HIS A 211 -28.43 -34.50 -25.87
CA HIS A 211 -29.61 -35.34 -25.70
C HIS A 211 -29.39 -36.69 -26.38
N TRP A 212 -29.49 -37.74 -25.59
CA TRP A 212 -29.31 -39.11 -26.02
C TRP A 212 -30.64 -39.83 -26.09
N GLN A 213 -30.84 -40.64 -27.12
CA GLN A 213 -31.80 -41.72 -27.11
C GLN A 213 -31.32 -42.79 -26.13
N TRP A 214 -32.24 -43.32 -25.33
CA TRP A 214 -31.97 -44.38 -24.37
C TRP A 214 -32.55 -45.69 -24.86
N ASP A 215 -31.85 -46.78 -24.59
CA ASP A 215 -32.37 -48.12 -24.74
C ASP A 215 -33.14 -48.49 -23.46
N ASP A 216 -34.43 -48.81 -23.61
CA ASP A 216 -35.34 -49.14 -22.51
C ASP A 216 -34.97 -50.46 -21.80
N GLU A 217 -34.27 -51.38 -22.49
CA GLU A 217 -33.85 -52.67 -21.91
C GLU A 217 -32.55 -52.55 -21.13
N THR A 218 -31.57 -51.81 -21.65
CA THR A 218 -30.24 -51.69 -21.03
C THR A 218 -30.09 -50.45 -20.15
N GLY A 219 -30.98 -49.45 -20.30
CA GLY A 219 -30.88 -48.16 -19.63
C GLY A 219 -29.66 -47.36 -20.06
N MET A 220 -29.08 -47.65 -21.24
CA MET A 220 -27.87 -47.01 -21.74
C MET A 220 -28.18 -46.05 -22.90
N PRO A 221 -27.45 -44.93 -23.02
CA PRO A 221 -27.59 -44.04 -24.15
C PRO A 221 -27.05 -44.70 -25.43
N THR A 222 -27.75 -44.56 -26.55
CA THR A 222 -27.44 -45.26 -27.81
C THR A 222 -27.12 -44.31 -28.96
N LYS A 223 -27.93 -43.28 -29.19
CA LYS A 223 -27.78 -42.35 -30.32
C LYS A 223 -27.99 -40.90 -29.89
N LEU A 224 -27.16 -40.00 -30.40
CA LEU A 224 -27.37 -38.57 -30.25
C LEU A 224 -28.61 -38.12 -31.05
N VAL A 225 -29.55 -37.44 -30.38
CA VAL A 225 -30.80 -36.97 -30.99
C VAL A 225 -30.96 -35.45 -30.98
N GLY A 226 -30.05 -34.73 -30.31
CA GLY A 226 -30.05 -33.28 -30.24
C GLY A 226 -29.34 -32.78 -28.99
N PHE A 227 -29.79 -31.65 -28.45
CA PHE A 227 -29.27 -31.09 -27.20
C PHE A 227 -30.34 -30.34 -26.42
N ASP A 228 -30.05 -30.06 -25.14
CA ASP A 228 -30.94 -29.30 -24.25
C ASP A 228 -30.91 -27.81 -24.62
N THR A 229 -32.01 -27.33 -25.19
CA THR A 229 -32.19 -25.92 -25.57
C THR A 229 -32.60 -25.02 -24.41
N SER A 230 -32.85 -25.58 -23.22
CA SER A 230 -33.17 -24.82 -22.01
C SER A 230 -31.95 -24.30 -21.26
N GLU A 231 -30.77 -24.85 -21.55
CA GLU A 231 -29.50 -24.37 -21.01
C GLU A 231 -29.22 -22.93 -21.49
N PRO A 232 -28.76 -22.01 -20.60
CA PRO A 232 -28.55 -20.61 -20.97
C PRO A 232 -27.66 -20.42 -22.21
N THR A 233 -26.61 -21.24 -22.31
CA THR A 233 -25.57 -21.19 -23.34
C THR A 233 -26.02 -21.75 -24.71
N ALA A 234 -27.28 -22.18 -24.84
CA ALA A 234 -27.87 -22.66 -26.09
C ALA A 234 -28.29 -21.52 -27.05
N ARG A 235 -28.26 -20.28 -26.55
CA ARG A 235 -28.73 -19.07 -27.24
C ARG A 235 -27.78 -17.89 -26.99
N ASN A 236 -27.94 -16.84 -27.81
CA ASN A 236 -27.22 -15.58 -27.62
C ASN A 236 -27.53 -14.98 -26.23
N GLN A 237 -26.58 -14.23 -25.66
CA GLN A 237 -26.65 -13.70 -24.28
C GLN A 237 -26.69 -14.78 -23.17
N GLY A 238 -26.35 -16.03 -23.50
CA GLY A 238 -26.35 -17.15 -22.57
C GLY A 238 -25.31 -17.07 -21.45
N LYS A 239 -24.11 -16.52 -21.73
CA LYS A 239 -23.05 -16.34 -20.73
C LYS A 239 -23.45 -15.32 -19.64
N PRO A 240 -23.96 -14.11 -19.97
CA PRO A 240 -24.54 -13.21 -18.98
C PRO A 240 -25.67 -13.83 -18.15
N GLU A 241 -26.59 -14.58 -18.79
CA GLU A 241 -27.68 -15.26 -18.07
C GLU A 241 -27.15 -16.31 -17.09
N ALA A 242 -26.11 -17.07 -17.47
CA ALA A 242 -25.46 -18.01 -16.56
C ALA A 242 -24.84 -17.31 -15.34
N ILE A 243 -24.18 -16.16 -15.53
CA ILE A 243 -23.61 -15.37 -14.42
C ILE A 243 -24.71 -14.82 -13.50
N ALA A 244 -25.81 -14.33 -14.07
CA ALA A 244 -26.96 -13.90 -13.28
C ALA A 244 -27.50 -15.03 -12.39
N ARG A 245 -27.65 -16.24 -12.94
CA ARG A 245 -28.05 -17.43 -12.16
C ARG A 245 -27.02 -17.81 -11.08
N ILE A 246 -25.72 -17.64 -11.35
CA ILE A 246 -24.66 -17.87 -10.35
C ILE A 246 -24.83 -16.90 -9.17
N ARG A 247 -25.06 -15.61 -9.44
CA ARG A 247 -25.30 -14.57 -8.42
C ARG A 247 -26.61 -14.76 -7.65
N GLU A 248 -27.67 -15.24 -8.29
CA GLU A 248 -28.94 -15.51 -7.60
C GLU A 248 -28.81 -16.64 -6.57
N ASN A 249 -28.01 -17.65 -6.87
CA ASN A 249 -27.87 -18.84 -6.04
C ASN A 249 -26.75 -18.74 -4.99
N ASN A 250 -25.91 -17.70 -5.04
CA ASN A 250 -24.74 -17.57 -4.19
C ASN A 250 -24.56 -16.12 -3.75
N PRO A 251 -24.09 -15.86 -2.51
CA PRO A 251 -23.89 -14.51 -1.99
C PRO A 251 -22.58 -13.87 -2.51
N TYR A 252 -22.34 -13.92 -3.81
CA TYR A 252 -21.15 -13.31 -4.44
C TYR A 252 -21.41 -11.83 -4.74
N ASN A 253 -20.53 -10.97 -4.24
CA ASN A 253 -20.55 -9.54 -4.52
C ASN A 253 -19.82 -9.24 -5.83
N THR A 254 -18.68 -9.89 -6.06
CA THR A 254 -17.78 -9.64 -7.18
C THR A 254 -17.58 -10.89 -8.04
N VAL A 255 -17.90 -10.81 -9.33
CA VAL A 255 -17.75 -11.88 -10.32
C VAL A 255 -16.95 -11.38 -11.52
N VAL A 256 -15.89 -12.10 -11.89
CA VAL A 256 -15.06 -11.79 -13.06
C VAL A 256 -15.31 -12.80 -14.17
N MET A 257 -15.37 -12.33 -15.42
CA MET A 257 -15.41 -13.17 -16.62
C MET A 257 -14.06 -13.13 -17.35
N ILE A 258 -13.54 -14.29 -17.75
CA ILE A 258 -12.32 -14.43 -18.55
C ILE A 258 -12.64 -15.23 -19.80
N GLY A 259 -12.32 -14.69 -20.98
CA GLY A 259 -12.56 -15.37 -22.26
C GLY A 259 -11.88 -14.68 -23.43
N ASP A 260 -11.82 -15.33 -24.58
CA ASP A 260 -11.25 -14.79 -25.83
C ASP A 260 -12.31 -14.18 -26.76
N GLY A 261 -13.60 -14.48 -26.56
CA GLY A 261 -14.67 -14.20 -27.51
C GLY A 261 -15.51 -12.95 -27.20
N ILE A 262 -16.26 -12.49 -28.21
CA ILE A 262 -17.24 -11.40 -28.08
C ILE A 262 -18.37 -11.81 -27.11
N THR A 263 -18.77 -13.09 -27.12
CA THR A 263 -19.78 -13.60 -26.18
C THR A 263 -19.37 -13.48 -24.71
N ASP A 264 -18.07 -13.41 -24.44
CA ASP A 264 -17.49 -13.25 -23.10
C ASP A 264 -17.46 -11.79 -22.69
N LEU A 265 -17.13 -10.91 -23.63
CA LEU A 265 -17.23 -9.46 -23.46
C LEU A 265 -18.68 -9.03 -23.18
N GLU A 266 -19.68 -9.69 -23.79
CA GLU A 266 -21.09 -9.46 -23.50
C GLU A 266 -21.46 -9.69 -22.03
N ALA A 267 -20.67 -10.51 -21.30
CA ALA A 267 -20.93 -10.84 -19.90
C ALA A 267 -20.94 -9.62 -18.96
N VAL A 268 -20.28 -8.52 -19.31
CA VAL A 268 -20.29 -7.27 -18.53
C VAL A 268 -21.32 -6.25 -19.01
N GLN A 269 -21.99 -6.50 -20.14
CA GLN A 269 -22.89 -5.54 -20.78
C GLN A 269 -24.33 -5.63 -20.28
N THR A 270 -24.66 -6.67 -19.51
CA THR A 270 -26.02 -6.94 -19.01
C THR A 270 -26.11 -6.76 -17.49
N SER A 271 -27.22 -6.18 -17.02
CA SER A 271 -27.49 -6.06 -15.58
C SER A 271 -27.55 -7.44 -14.91
N GLY A 272 -26.74 -7.65 -13.87
CA GLY A 272 -26.58 -8.95 -13.22
C GLY A 272 -25.47 -9.83 -13.79
N GLY A 273 -24.70 -9.32 -14.76
CA GLY A 273 -23.52 -9.98 -15.33
C GLY A 273 -22.24 -9.86 -14.46
N ALA A 274 -21.09 -10.00 -15.10
CA ALA A 274 -19.78 -9.83 -14.46
C ALA A 274 -19.46 -8.36 -14.18
N ASP A 275 -18.62 -8.10 -13.18
CA ASP A 275 -18.15 -6.75 -12.81
C ASP A 275 -16.91 -6.31 -13.60
N LEU A 276 -16.16 -7.30 -14.10
CA LEU A 276 -14.96 -7.15 -14.91
C LEU A 276 -14.89 -8.27 -15.94
N PHE A 277 -14.52 -7.88 -17.16
CA PHE A 277 -14.15 -8.80 -18.22
C PHE A 277 -12.65 -8.67 -18.50
N ILE A 278 -11.96 -9.82 -18.52
CA ILE A 278 -10.55 -9.92 -18.88
C ILE A 278 -10.45 -10.71 -20.19
N GLY A 279 -9.97 -10.05 -21.24
CA GLY A 279 -9.74 -10.69 -22.53
C GLY A 279 -8.50 -11.59 -22.49
N SER A 280 -8.61 -12.81 -23.01
CA SER A 280 -7.51 -13.77 -23.09
C SER A 280 -7.02 -13.95 -24.53
N GLY A 281 -5.80 -13.51 -24.81
CA GLY A 281 -5.07 -13.78 -26.04
C GLY A 281 -4.08 -14.95 -25.95
N VAL A 282 -4.20 -15.79 -24.92
CA VAL A 282 -3.24 -16.89 -24.64
C VAL A 282 -3.24 -17.94 -25.76
N VAL A 283 -4.40 -18.20 -26.36
CA VAL A 283 -4.56 -19.17 -27.46
C VAL A 283 -4.83 -18.45 -28.77
N VAL A 284 -5.84 -17.58 -28.78
CA VAL A 284 -6.28 -16.84 -29.98
C VAL A 284 -6.47 -15.37 -29.62
N GLU A 285 -5.97 -14.48 -30.46
CA GLU A 285 -6.25 -13.05 -30.35
C GLU A 285 -7.43 -12.66 -31.24
N ARG A 286 -8.37 -11.89 -30.69
CA ARG A 286 -9.50 -11.31 -31.44
C ARG A 286 -9.49 -9.80 -31.34
N GLU A 287 -9.28 -9.11 -32.46
CA GLU A 287 -9.15 -7.64 -32.50
C GLU A 287 -10.32 -6.91 -31.82
N ALA A 288 -11.56 -7.36 -32.04
CA ALA A 288 -12.75 -6.78 -31.42
C ALA A 288 -12.73 -6.87 -29.87
N VAL A 289 -12.14 -7.94 -29.32
CA VAL A 289 -12.03 -8.14 -27.88
C VAL A 289 -10.86 -7.35 -27.31
N VAL A 290 -9.74 -7.28 -28.04
CA VAL A 290 -8.58 -6.44 -27.67
C VAL A 290 -8.97 -4.97 -27.51
N ALA A 291 -9.81 -4.46 -28.41
CA ALA A 291 -10.23 -3.06 -28.42
C ALA A 291 -11.09 -2.67 -27.23
N GLU A 292 -11.93 -3.59 -26.75
CA GLU A 292 -12.99 -3.31 -25.76
C GLU A 292 -12.67 -3.82 -24.35
N ALA A 293 -11.82 -4.85 -24.22
CA ALA A 293 -11.46 -5.39 -22.92
C ALA A 293 -10.85 -4.32 -21.99
N GLU A 294 -11.28 -4.31 -20.74
CA GLU A 294 -10.70 -3.42 -19.73
C GLU A 294 -9.26 -3.84 -19.38
N TRP A 295 -9.01 -5.14 -19.42
CA TRP A 295 -7.70 -5.74 -19.25
C TRP A 295 -7.55 -6.93 -20.21
N TYR A 296 -6.43 -6.99 -20.91
CA TYR A 296 -6.14 -8.05 -21.88
C TYR A 296 -4.83 -8.76 -21.53
N VAL A 297 -4.81 -10.10 -21.58
CA VAL A 297 -3.63 -10.90 -21.19
C VAL A 297 -3.20 -11.91 -22.25
N TYR A 298 -1.89 -12.05 -22.42
CA TYR A 298 -1.26 -13.05 -23.31
C TYR A 298 -0.64 -14.23 -22.57
N ASP A 299 -0.54 -14.13 -21.24
CA ASP A 299 -0.01 -15.16 -20.36
C ASP A 299 -0.77 -15.12 -19.03
N TYR A 300 -1.35 -16.25 -18.62
CA TYR A 300 -2.07 -16.35 -17.34
C TYR A 300 -1.19 -16.07 -16.13
N LYS A 301 0.15 -16.12 -16.26
CA LYS A 301 1.08 -15.64 -15.23
C LYS A 301 0.84 -14.19 -14.86
N ALA A 302 0.38 -13.33 -15.78
CA ALA A 302 0.01 -11.95 -15.47
C ALA A 302 -1.12 -11.89 -14.44
N LEU A 303 -2.15 -12.70 -14.63
CA LEU A 303 -3.29 -12.81 -13.71
C LEU A 303 -2.87 -13.39 -12.36
N VAL A 304 -2.05 -14.45 -12.36
CA VAL A 304 -1.50 -15.04 -11.13
C VAL A 304 -0.67 -14.01 -10.36
N SER A 305 0.18 -13.24 -11.05
CA SER A 305 1.03 -12.22 -10.43
C SER A 305 0.19 -11.08 -9.86
N ALA A 306 -0.91 -10.72 -10.53
CA ALA A 306 -1.84 -9.70 -10.05
C ALA A 306 -2.67 -10.14 -8.84
N LEU A 307 -2.80 -11.44 -8.58
CA LEU A 307 -3.36 -11.98 -7.33
C LEU A 307 -2.41 -11.78 -6.12
N SER A 308 -1.14 -11.41 -6.36
CA SER A 308 -0.19 -11.23 -5.25
C SER A 308 -0.61 -10.06 -4.36
N ARG A 309 -0.66 -10.35 -3.06
CA ARG A 309 -0.88 -9.38 -1.98
C ARG A 309 0.48 -8.89 -1.48
N TYR A 310 0.53 -7.66 -1.01
CA TYR A 310 1.73 -7.03 -0.51
C TYR A 310 2.15 -7.68 0.80
N LYS A 311 3.33 -8.31 0.83
CA LYS A 311 3.89 -8.89 2.04
C LYS A 311 4.56 -7.83 2.89
N VAL A 312 4.30 -7.84 4.18
CA VAL A 312 4.81 -6.83 5.13
C VAL A 312 5.84 -7.44 6.05
N ALA A 313 6.98 -6.74 6.22
CA ALA A 313 8.02 -7.10 7.16
C ALA A 313 8.32 -5.95 8.13
N MET A 314 8.17 -6.22 9.43
CA MET A 314 8.56 -5.34 10.53
C MET A 314 10.01 -5.60 10.94
N VAL A 315 10.89 -4.62 10.73
CA VAL A 315 12.30 -4.63 11.13
C VAL A 315 12.43 -3.91 12.48
N GLY A 316 12.12 -4.63 13.55
CA GLY A 316 12.18 -4.13 14.92
C GLY A 316 11.15 -4.81 15.82
N SER A 317 11.42 -4.81 17.12
CA SER A 317 10.63 -5.54 18.13
C SER A 317 10.54 -4.81 19.48
N GLY A 318 10.88 -3.53 19.52
CA GLY A 318 10.68 -2.68 20.70
C GLY A 318 9.21 -2.29 20.91
N ALA A 319 8.92 -1.55 21.98
CA ALA A 319 7.55 -1.15 22.34
C ALA A 319 6.78 -0.49 21.18
N TRP A 320 7.38 0.49 20.50
CA TRP A 320 6.75 1.16 19.35
C TRP A 320 6.61 0.24 18.13
N ALA A 321 7.56 -0.65 17.89
CA ALA A 321 7.46 -1.65 16.82
C ALA A 321 6.31 -2.62 17.07
N CYS A 322 6.08 -3.01 18.33
CA CYS A 322 4.97 -3.87 18.75
C CYS A 322 3.61 -3.17 18.59
N ALA A 323 3.49 -1.90 19.00
CA ALA A 323 2.28 -1.12 18.78
C ALA A 323 1.98 -0.94 17.28
N ALA A 324 3.02 -0.68 16.48
CA ALA A 324 2.92 -0.55 15.03
C ALA A 324 2.53 -1.86 14.36
N VAL A 325 3.20 -2.98 14.67
CA VAL A 325 2.90 -4.29 14.07
C VAL A 325 1.49 -4.75 14.43
N ARG A 326 0.98 -4.40 15.63
CA ARG A 326 -0.41 -4.67 16.00
C ARG A 326 -1.40 -3.96 15.06
N MET A 327 -1.18 -2.68 14.75
CA MET A 327 -2.04 -1.94 13.81
C MET A 327 -1.98 -2.54 12.40
N ILE A 328 -0.78 -2.90 11.96
CA ILE A 328 -0.55 -3.56 10.67
C ILE A 328 -1.31 -4.88 10.63
N ALA A 329 -1.10 -5.75 11.62
CA ALA A 329 -1.74 -7.06 11.74
C ALA A 329 -3.27 -6.98 11.73
N GLN A 330 -3.84 -5.97 12.39
CA GLN A 330 -5.29 -5.72 12.36
C GLN A 330 -5.83 -5.27 11.00
N ASN A 331 -5.00 -4.63 10.17
CA ASN A 331 -5.35 -4.17 8.83
C ASN A 331 -5.13 -5.26 7.77
N THR A 332 -4.16 -6.16 7.96
CA THR A 332 -3.88 -7.27 7.03
C THR A 332 -4.74 -8.51 7.26
N SER A 333 -5.34 -8.65 8.45
CA SER A 333 -6.24 -9.75 8.80
C SER A 333 -7.72 -9.44 8.53
N GLN A 334 -8.03 -8.36 7.82
CA GLN A 334 -9.43 -8.02 7.53
C GLN A 334 -9.95 -8.87 6.38
N ASP A 335 -11.14 -9.44 6.54
CA ASP A 335 -11.94 -10.00 5.44
C ASP A 335 -12.54 -8.85 4.60
N ASP A 336 -11.71 -7.88 4.20
CA ASP A 336 -12.08 -6.81 3.29
C ASP A 336 -11.76 -7.28 1.86
N PRO A 337 -12.76 -7.32 0.96
CA PRO A 337 -12.52 -7.65 -0.45
C PRO A 337 -11.45 -6.74 -1.09
N GLU A 338 -11.29 -5.50 -0.62
CA GLU A 338 -10.27 -4.56 -1.10
C GLU A 338 -8.88 -4.77 -0.47
N ASP A 339 -8.70 -5.79 0.39
CA ASP A 339 -7.46 -6.02 1.13
C ASP A 339 -6.31 -6.50 0.21
N GLU A 340 -5.41 -5.56 -0.06
CA GLU A 340 -4.23 -5.76 -0.89
C GLU A 340 -3.03 -6.36 -0.13
N PHE A 341 -3.10 -6.63 1.18
CA PHE A 341 -1.96 -7.06 2.01
C PHE A 341 -1.98 -8.55 2.35
N ASP A 342 -0.84 -9.23 2.36
CA ASP A 342 -0.78 -10.61 2.85
C ASP A 342 -1.12 -10.64 4.35
N ASP A 343 -1.85 -11.66 4.80
CA ASP A 343 -2.29 -11.76 6.21
C ASP A 343 -1.07 -11.89 7.13
N ASP A 344 -0.06 -12.67 6.72
CA ASP A 344 1.13 -12.91 7.51
C ASP A 344 2.03 -11.66 7.59
N VAL A 345 2.23 -11.15 8.82
CA VAL A 345 3.15 -10.04 9.09
C VAL A 345 4.40 -10.56 9.79
N ARG A 346 5.53 -10.60 9.08
CA ARG A 346 6.79 -11.07 9.68
C ARG A 346 7.44 -9.98 10.52
N MET A 347 7.83 -10.32 11.74
CA MET A 347 8.51 -9.39 12.66
C MET A 347 9.91 -9.91 13.02
N TRP A 348 10.93 -9.09 12.76
CA TRP A 348 12.28 -9.38 13.19
C TRP A 348 12.51 -9.04 14.67
N VAL A 349 12.93 -10.05 15.43
CA VAL A 349 13.29 -9.93 16.84
C VAL A 349 14.80 -10.04 17.00
N HIS A 350 15.44 -8.97 17.46
CA HIS A 350 16.90 -8.97 17.66
C HIS A 350 17.29 -9.97 18.75
N GLN A 351 18.35 -10.75 18.50
CA GLN A 351 18.89 -11.81 19.39
C GLN A 351 18.04 -13.08 19.55
N GLY A 352 16.85 -13.16 18.92
CA GLY A 352 16.11 -14.41 18.74
C GLY A 352 15.85 -15.22 20.02
N GLY A 353 15.78 -16.55 19.87
CA GLY A 353 15.67 -17.50 20.99
C GLY A 353 14.29 -17.58 21.62
N GLU A 354 14.24 -17.76 22.94
CA GLU A 354 13.02 -17.97 23.72
C GLU A 354 11.97 -16.85 23.53
N LEU A 355 12.41 -15.61 23.27
CA LEU A 355 11.48 -14.51 23.01
C LEU A 355 10.71 -14.68 21.70
N VAL A 356 11.33 -15.24 20.66
CA VAL A 356 10.65 -15.54 19.38
C VAL A 356 9.59 -16.62 19.60
N ASP A 357 9.96 -17.70 20.30
CA ASP A 357 9.03 -18.79 20.61
C ASP A 357 7.87 -18.31 21.49
N THR A 358 8.15 -17.42 22.44
CA THR A 358 7.14 -16.80 23.30
C THR A 358 6.19 -15.94 22.47
N ILE A 359 6.71 -15.07 21.60
CA ILE A 359 5.87 -14.21 20.74
C ILE A 359 4.99 -15.07 19.81
N ASN A 360 5.55 -16.11 19.19
CA ASN A 360 4.79 -16.96 18.28
C ASN A 360 3.74 -17.83 18.97
N SER A 361 3.95 -18.21 20.24
CA SER A 361 3.00 -19.04 20.99
C SER A 361 1.93 -18.24 21.75
N THR A 362 2.28 -17.04 22.22
CA THR A 362 1.38 -16.19 23.04
C THR A 362 0.81 -15.00 22.28
N HIS A 363 1.38 -14.68 21.12
CA HIS A 363 1.12 -13.45 20.37
C HIS A 363 1.34 -12.18 21.21
N GLU A 364 2.27 -12.22 22.16
CA GLU A 364 2.64 -11.10 23.03
C GLU A 364 4.16 -10.93 23.09
N ASN A 365 4.64 -9.69 23.19
CA ASN A 365 6.04 -9.41 23.51
C ASN A 365 6.17 -8.96 24.98
N PRO A 366 6.38 -9.89 25.93
CA PRO A 366 6.35 -9.56 27.36
C PRO A 366 7.50 -8.66 27.80
N ALA A 367 8.61 -8.61 27.04
CA ALA A 367 9.78 -7.80 27.37
C ALA A 367 9.58 -6.31 27.07
N TYR A 368 8.88 -5.98 25.98
CA TYR A 368 8.78 -4.61 25.49
C TYR A 368 7.34 -4.07 25.39
N PHE A 369 6.34 -4.94 25.42
CA PHE A 369 4.93 -4.60 25.23
C PHE A 369 4.00 -5.51 26.03
N PRO A 370 4.17 -5.57 27.37
CA PRO A 370 3.48 -6.53 28.21
C PRO A 370 1.97 -6.29 28.28
N GLY A 371 1.20 -7.38 28.27
CA GLY A 371 -0.25 -7.41 28.43
C GLY A 371 -1.06 -6.94 27.21
N ILE A 372 -0.42 -6.71 26.06
CA ILE A 372 -1.10 -6.28 24.83
C ILE A 372 -0.80 -7.27 23.70
N PRO A 373 -1.80 -7.97 23.15
CA PRO A 373 -1.59 -8.92 22.07
C PRO A 373 -1.19 -8.22 20.76
N LEU A 374 -0.33 -8.85 19.96
CA LEU A 374 0.12 -8.32 18.66
C LEU A 374 -0.85 -8.67 17.52
N GLY A 375 -1.45 -9.87 17.58
CA GLY A 375 -2.30 -10.42 16.53
C GLY A 375 -1.86 -11.84 16.16
N PRO A 376 -2.80 -12.73 15.83
CA PRO A 376 -2.50 -14.14 15.56
C PRO A 376 -1.67 -14.35 14.27
N ASN A 377 -1.72 -13.39 13.35
CA ASN A 377 -1.03 -13.37 12.07
C ASN A 377 0.37 -12.71 12.13
N VAL A 378 0.85 -12.33 13.32
CA VAL A 378 2.22 -11.84 13.51
C VAL A 378 3.18 -13.00 13.72
N ILE A 379 4.17 -13.12 12.85
CA ILE A 379 5.17 -14.21 12.85
C ILE A 379 6.54 -13.64 13.21
N ALA A 380 7.02 -13.91 14.41
CA ALA A 380 8.34 -13.51 14.87
C ALA A 380 9.44 -14.44 14.32
N THR A 381 10.58 -13.85 13.93
CA THR A 381 11.81 -14.59 13.61
C THR A 381 13.04 -13.86 14.14
N GLY A 382 14.05 -14.64 14.57
CA GLY A 382 15.37 -14.12 14.94
C GLY A 382 16.25 -13.78 13.73
N ASN A 383 15.88 -14.27 12.54
CA ASN A 383 16.66 -14.12 11.32
C ASN A 383 16.18 -12.92 10.50
N LEU A 384 17.04 -11.90 10.41
CA LEU A 384 16.73 -10.66 9.69
C LEU A 384 16.48 -10.89 8.19
N ALA A 385 17.21 -11.82 7.55
CA ALA A 385 17.04 -12.11 6.13
C ALA A 385 15.72 -12.81 5.84
N GLU A 386 15.31 -13.72 6.73
CA GLU A 386 14.01 -14.40 6.64
C GLU A 386 12.84 -13.44 6.83
N ALA A 387 12.95 -12.52 7.79
CA ALA A 387 11.92 -11.52 8.07
C ALA A 387 11.58 -10.69 6.82
N VAL A 388 12.60 -10.29 6.05
CA VAL A 388 12.41 -9.44 4.85
C VAL A 388 12.25 -10.23 3.55
N ALA A 389 12.35 -11.57 3.59
CA ALA A 389 12.33 -12.38 2.39
C ALA A 389 11.00 -12.23 1.63
N ASP A 390 11.09 -11.84 0.36
CA ASP A 390 9.96 -11.54 -0.54
C ASP A 390 9.02 -10.42 -0.08
N ALA A 391 9.39 -9.65 0.95
CA ALA A 391 8.57 -8.55 1.46
C ALA A 391 8.48 -7.41 0.44
N ASP A 392 7.27 -6.93 0.19
CA ASP A 392 7.00 -5.77 -0.65
C ASP A 392 7.07 -4.47 0.14
N LEU A 393 6.68 -4.52 1.42
CA LEU A 393 6.61 -3.38 2.32
C LEU A 393 7.50 -3.62 3.54
N LEU A 394 8.52 -2.79 3.70
CA LEU A 394 9.47 -2.85 4.80
C LEU A 394 9.18 -1.75 5.83
N VAL A 395 8.98 -2.12 7.08
CA VAL A 395 8.73 -1.17 8.18
C VAL A 395 9.94 -1.16 9.12
N PHE A 396 10.73 -0.09 9.10
CA PHE A 396 11.90 0.06 9.96
C PHE A 396 11.50 0.71 11.28
N CYS A 397 11.65 -0.02 12.40
CA CYS A 397 11.33 0.49 13.73
C CYS A 397 12.30 -0.06 14.79
N ALA A 398 13.59 0.17 14.57
CA ALA A 398 14.66 -0.15 15.51
C ALA A 398 15.36 1.14 16.02
N PRO A 399 16.04 1.12 17.18
CA PRO A 399 16.81 2.26 17.65
C PRO A 399 17.81 2.76 16.60
N HIS A 400 17.92 4.07 16.42
CA HIS A 400 18.59 4.68 15.26
C HIS A 400 20.06 4.27 15.11
N GLN A 401 20.76 4.05 16.24
CA GLN A 401 22.15 3.63 16.25
C GLN A 401 22.40 2.27 15.57
N TYR A 402 21.38 1.42 15.45
CA TYR A 402 21.49 0.10 14.84
C TYR A 402 21.10 0.08 13.35
N ILE A 403 20.39 1.10 12.85
CA ILE A 403 19.82 1.07 11.50
C ILE A 403 20.90 0.90 10.42
N ARG A 404 22.03 1.59 10.53
CA ARG A 404 23.13 1.43 9.57
C ARG A 404 23.62 -0.03 9.48
N GLY A 405 23.78 -0.68 10.63
CA GLY A 405 24.21 -2.08 10.71
C GLY A 405 23.17 -3.03 10.13
N ILE A 406 21.89 -2.75 10.38
CA ILE A 406 20.75 -3.50 9.82
C ILE A 406 20.73 -3.36 8.29
N CYS A 407 20.78 -2.13 7.75
CA CYS A 407 20.79 -1.90 6.31
C CYS A 407 21.97 -2.60 5.62
N LYS A 408 23.16 -2.61 6.21
CA LYS A 408 24.31 -3.36 5.67
C LYS A 408 24.02 -4.86 5.54
N GLN A 409 23.34 -5.46 6.53
CA GLN A 409 23.00 -6.89 6.50
C GLN A 409 21.93 -7.24 5.47
N LEU A 410 21.11 -6.27 5.08
CA LEU A 410 20.01 -6.38 4.12
C LEU A 410 20.42 -6.11 2.66
N MET A 411 21.63 -5.61 2.42
CA MET A 411 22.13 -5.36 1.05
C MET A 411 22.02 -6.64 0.20
N GLY A 412 21.38 -6.52 -0.96
CA GLY A 412 21.17 -7.63 -1.90
C GLY A 412 20.12 -8.67 -1.47
N LYS A 413 19.42 -8.45 -0.35
CA LYS A 413 18.37 -9.36 0.16
C LYS A 413 16.97 -8.79 0.10
N VAL A 414 16.84 -7.51 -0.27
CA VAL A 414 15.55 -6.82 -0.41
C VAL A 414 14.99 -7.08 -1.81
N LYS A 415 13.69 -7.37 -1.87
CA LYS A 415 12.97 -7.56 -3.14
C LYS A 415 13.08 -6.30 -4.02
N PRO A 416 13.45 -6.41 -5.31
CA PRO A 416 13.41 -5.29 -6.22
C PRO A 416 12.00 -4.70 -6.32
N GLY A 417 11.88 -3.37 -6.24
CA GLY A 417 10.59 -2.68 -6.24
C GLY A 417 9.89 -2.60 -4.88
N ALA A 418 10.48 -3.13 -3.80
CA ALA A 418 9.94 -2.94 -2.45
C ALA A 418 9.93 -1.46 -2.04
N ALA A 419 8.95 -1.10 -1.21
CA ALA A 419 8.86 0.21 -0.58
C ALA A 419 9.17 0.10 0.92
N ALA A 420 9.82 1.12 1.48
CA ALA A 420 10.14 1.19 2.90
C ALA A 420 9.42 2.36 3.60
N ILE A 421 9.23 2.21 4.90
CA ILE A 421 8.84 3.31 5.79
C ILE A 421 9.64 3.23 7.09
N SER A 422 10.17 4.36 7.54
CA SER A 422 10.90 4.49 8.81
C SER A 422 10.00 5.09 9.89
N LEU A 423 9.87 4.39 11.01
CA LEU A 423 9.26 4.85 12.25
C LEU A 423 10.32 5.26 13.29
N THR A 424 11.59 5.12 12.93
CA THR A 424 12.72 5.41 13.81
C THR A 424 12.95 6.92 13.92
N LYS A 425 13.02 7.40 15.17
CA LYS A 425 13.31 8.79 15.53
C LYS A 425 14.79 8.91 15.92
N GLY A 426 15.55 9.74 15.21
CA GLY A 426 16.99 9.90 15.39
C GLY A 426 17.69 10.28 14.09
N MET A 427 18.97 10.63 14.15
CA MET A 427 19.80 10.89 12.98
C MET A 427 21.21 10.36 13.22
N ARG A 428 22.06 10.37 12.19
CA ARG A 428 23.51 10.13 12.33
C ARG A 428 24.26 11.37 11.93
N VAL A 429 25.26 11.77 12.69
CA VAL A 429 26.19 12.82 12.27
C VAL A 429 27.38 12.19 11.54
N THR A 430 27.69 12.69 10.35
CA THR A 430 28.90 12.35 9.61
C THR A 430 29.71 13.62 9.34
N PRO A 431 30.99 13.51 8.93
CA PRO A 431 31.78 14.67 8.52
C PRO A 431 31.11 15.52 7.44
N GLU A 432 30.28 14.91 6.59
CA GLU A 432 29.53 15.57 5.52
C GLU A 432 28.23 16.24 6.00
N GLY A 433 27.78 15.96 7.23
CA GLY A 433 26.58 16.54 7.84
C GLY A 433 25.65 15.50 8.48
N PRO A 434 24.44 15.93 8.92
CA PRO A 434 23.42 15.01 9.40
C PRO A 434 22.91 14.11 8.27
N GLU A 435 22.75 12.83 8.57
CA GLU A 435 22.15 11.82 7.71
C GLU A 435 20.91 11.25 8.42
N LEU A 436 19.76 11.37 7.78
CA LEU A 436 18.49 10.87 8.30
C LEU A 436 18.35 9.36 8.09
N ILE A 437 17.46 8.73 8.85
CA ILE A 437 17.26 7.27 8.77
C ILE A 437 16.64 6.88 7.43
N SER A 438 15.66 7.64 6.96
CA SER A 438 15.09 7.46 5.61
C SER A 438 16.16 7.55 4.52
N GLN A 439 17.11 8.48 4.65
CA GLN A 439 18.23 8.64 3.73
C GLN A 439 19.20 7.46 3.76
N ILE A 440 19.52 6.94 4.95
CA ILE A 440 20.34 5.73 5.12
C ILE A 440 19.69 4.53 4.40
N VAL A 441 18.39 4.32 4.62
CA VAL A 441 17.63 3.22 3.99
C VAL A 441 17.67 3.36 2.47
N ARG A 442 17.30 4.54 1.93
CA ARG A 442 17.30 4.80 0.48
C ARG A 442 18.67 4.57 -0.16
N ARG A 443 19.72 5.15 0.43
CA ARG A 443 21.08 5.09 -0.10
C ARG A 443 21.66 3.67 -0.05
N THR A 444 21.37 2.93 1.01
CA THR A 444 21.99 1.61 1.23
C THR A 444 21.23 0.48 0.54
N LEU A 445 19.90 0.55 0.52
CA LEU A 445 19.05 -0.54 0.01
C LEU A 445 18.47 -0.25 -1.38
N GLY A 446 18.57 0.98 -1.88
CA GLY A 446 18.05 1.35 -3.21
C GLY A 446 16.52 1.35 -3.30
N VAL A 447 15.83 1.44 -2.16
CA VAL A 447 14.35 1.49 -2.09
C VAL A 447 13.87 2.88 -1.72
N ASP A 448 12.68 3.26 -2.19
CA ASP A 448 12.03 4.47 -1.68
C ASP A 448 11.68 4.29 -0.20
N CYS A 449 11.81 5.36 0.60
CA CYS A 449 11.56 5.31 2.04
C CYS A 449 10.73 6.52 2.47
N SER A 450 9.50 6.24 2.94
CA SER A 450 8.65 7.20 3.64
C SER A 450 9.02 7.24 5.13
N VAL A 451 8.43 8.16 5.89
CA VAL A 451 8.59 8.24 7.35
C VAL A 451 7.24 8.32 8.04
N LEU A 452 7.07 7.70 9.20
CA LEU A 452 5.89 7.87 10.04
C LEU A 452 6.29 8.54 11.36
N MET A 453 5.75 9.74 11.58
CA MET A 453 6.12 10.62 12.70
C MET A 453 4.87 11.17 13.38
N GLY A 454 4.91 11.36 14.70
CA GLY A 454 3.74 11.75 15.49
C GLY A 454 3.93 11.52 16.98
N GLY A 455 3.06 12.15 17.79
CA GLY A 455 2.99 12.00 19.25
C GLY A 455 2.46 10.64 19.67
N ASN A 456 3.28 9.60 19.46
CA ASN A 456 2.81 8.21 19.50
C ASN A 456 3.42 7.48 20.69
N ILE A 457 2.83 7.63 21.88
CA ILE A 457 3.21 6.83 23.04
C ILE A 457 2.73 5.40 22.80
N ALA A 458 3.67 4.45 22.76
CA ALA A 458 3.39 3.09 22.30
C ALA A 458 2.29 2.39 23.10
N GLU A 459 2.27 2.57 24.43
CA GLU A 459 1.28 1.95 25.30
C GLU A 459 -0.13 2.48 25.05
N ASP A 460 -0.29 3.79 24.86
CA ASP A 460 -1.59 4.41 24.60
C ASP A 460 -2.16 3.96 23.24
N VAL A 461 -1.30 3.91 22.21
CA VAL A 461 -1.66 3.37 20.89
C VAL A 461 -2.00 1.89 20.98
N GLY A 462 -1.24 1.12 21.77
CA GLY A 462 -1.50 -0.30 22.02
C GLY A 462 -2.85 -0.58 22.67
N ARG A 463 -3.28 0.32 23.56
CA ARG A 463 -4.59 0.31 24.22
C ARG A 463 -5.69 0.97 23.38
N GLU A 464 -5.41 1.22 22.10
CA GLU A 464 -6.38 1.76 21.13
C GLU A 464 -6.93 3.13 21.54
N GLN A 465 -6.12 3.93 22.24
CA GLN A 465 -6.45 5.33 22.52
C GLN A 465 -6.20 6.18 21.28
N LEU A 466 -7.07 7.19 21.08
CA LEU A 466 -7.01 8.07 19.92
C LEU A 466 -5.63 8.73 19.81
N SER A 467 -4.98 8.54 18.67
CA SER A 467 -3.68 9.09 18.30
C SER A 467 -3.65 9.50 16.83
N GLU A 468 -2.67 10.33 16.47
CA GLU A 468 -2.51 10.86 15.12
C GLU A 468 -1.05 10.80 14.69
N ALA A 469 -0.81 10.46 13.43
CA ALA A 469 0.51 10.44 12.83
C ALA A 469 0.50 11.02 11.42
N VAL A 470 1.66 11.51 11.01
CA VAL A 470 1.95 11.92 9.64
C VAL A 470 2.80 10.85 8.97
N ILE A 471 2.47 10.53 7.72
CA ILE A 471 3.38 9.87 6.79
C ILE A 471 4.00 10.93 5.89
N GLY A 472 5.29 11.20 6.11
CA GLY A 472 6.11 12.01 5.25
C GLY A 472 6.58 11.20 4.04
N TYR A 473 6.41 11.69 2.82
CA TYR A 473 6.67 10.88 1.62
C TYR A 473 7.37 11.62 0.47
N TYR A 474 8.06 10.84 -0.36
CA TYR A 474 8.57 11.26 -1.67
C TYR A 474 7.72 10.70 -2.82
N ASN A 475 7.16 9.49 -2.65
CA ASN A 475 6.25 8.85 -3.59
C ASN A 475 4.85 8.76 -2.97
N LEU A 476 3.86 9.38 -3.61
CA LEU A 476 2.48 9.44 -3.12
C LEU A 476 1.80 8.06 -3.12
N GLU A 477 2.08 7.21 -4.11
CA GLU A 477 1.49 5.87 -4.23
C GLU A 477 1.92 4.99 -3.05
N HIS A 478 3.23 4.97 -2.75
CA HIS A 478 3.75 4.29 -1.57
C HIS A 478 3.12 4.82 -0.28
N ALA A 479 2.97 6.14 -0.17
CA ALA A 479 2.38 6.78 1.00
C ALA A 479 0.91 6.39 1.21
N GLN A 480 0.12 6.32 0.14
CA GLN A 480 -1.27 5.87 0.18
C GLN A 480 -1.36 4.42 0.66
N ARG A 481 -0.47 3.56 0.19
CA ARG A 481 -0.38 2.16 0.63
C ARG A 481 -0.01 2.04 2.11
N PHE A 482 1.01 2.77 2.57
CA PHE A 482 1.34 2.83 3.99
C PHE A 482 0.22 3.45 4.84
N LYS A 483 -0.52 4.43 4.31
CA LYS A 483 -1.69 4.99 5.00
C LYS A 483 -2.75 3.92 5.23
N LYS A 484 -3.10 3.12 4.22
CA LYS A 484 -4.02 1.98 4.39
C LYS A 484 -3.47 0.99 5.43
N LEU A 485 -2.16 0.73 5.39
CA LEU A 485 -1.49 -0.20 6.30
C LEU A 485 -1.55 0.22 7.77
N PHE A 486 -1.47 1.52 8.08
CA PHE A 486 -1.43 2.03 9.46
C PHE A 486 -2.74 2.64 9.98
N GLN A 487 -3.61 3.13 9.09
CA GLN A 487 -4.80 3.86 9.53
C GLN A 487 -5.78 2.93 10.26
N ARG A 488 -6.24 3.37 11.43
CA ARG A 488 -7.26 2.70 12.26
C ARG A 488 -8.26 3.75 12.79
N PRO A 489 -9.44 3.35 13.28
CA PRO A 489 -10.38 4.29 13.93
C PRO A 489 -9.75 5.10 15.08
N TYR A 490 -8.79 4.50 15.80
CA TYR A 490 -8.05 5.12 16.89
C TYR A 490 -6.68 5.67 16.47
N PHE A 491 -6.25 5.48 15.22
CA PHE A 491 -4.95 5.94 14.73
C PHE A 491 -5.09 6.61 13.36
N ARG A 492 -5.19 7.94 13.36
CA ARG A 492 -5.42 8.71 12.13
C ARG A 492 -4.12 9.06 11.46
N VAL A 493 -4.10 8.91 10.13
CA VAL A 493 -2.89 9.10 9.32
C VAL A 493 -3.09 10.20 8.28
N THR A 494 -2.28 11.25 8.39
CA THR A 494 -2.20 12.36 7.42
C THR A 494 -1.00 12.18 6.51
N LEU A 495 -1.17 12.42 5.21
CA LEU A 495 -0.06 12.37 4.25
C LEU A 495 0.57 13.76 4.12
N LEU A 496 1.90 13.86 4.22
CA LEU A 496 2.64 15.11 4.13
C LEU A 496 3.78 15.01 3.10
N PRO A 497 3.84 15.89 2.08
CA PRO A 497 4.92 15.93 1.11
C PRO A 497 6.20 16.62 1.66
N ASP A 498 6.56 16.34 2.91
CA ASP A 498 7.77 16.83 3.58
C ASP A 498 8.35 15.77 4.54
N PRO A 499 8.95 14.69 4.00
CA PRO A 499 9.54 13.62 4.81
C PRO A 499 10.71 14.11 5.67
N VAL A 500 11.49 15.07 5.17
CA VAL A 500 12.67 15.61 5.88
C VAL A 500 12.23 16.40 7.11
N GLY A 501 11.26 17.31 6.96
CA GLY A 501 10.72 18.09 8.07
C GLY A 501 10.09 17.20 9.13
N ALA A 502 9.28 16.22 8.72
CA ALA A 502 8.64 15.28 9.64
C ALA A 502 9.65 14.47 10.47
N GLU A 503 10.69 13.93 9.82
CA GLU A 503 11.72 13.10 10.48
C GLU A 503 12.61 13.90 11.44
N LEU A 504 12.97 15.13 11.06
CA LEU A 504 13.73 16.02 11.93
C LEU A 504 12.91 16.52 13.13
N CYS A 505 11.63 16.85 12.96
CA CYS A 505 10.76 17.17 14.08
C CYS A 505 10.71 16.02 15.10
N GLY A 506 10.57 14.79 14.58
CA GLY A 506 10.62 13.57 15.37
C GLY A 506 11.94 13.39 16.15
N THR A 507 13.04 13.89 15.62
CA THR A 507 14.37 13.76 16.22
C THR A 507 14.63 14.84 17.27
N LEU A 508 14.46 16.11 16.90
CA LEU A 508 14.90 17.28 17.68
C LEU A 508 14.07 17.54 18.95
N LYS A 509 12.78 17.18 18.93
CA LYS A 509 11.89 17.36 20.10
C LYS A 509 12.42 16.72 21.39
N ASN A 510 13.23 15.65 21.26
CA ASN A 510 13.77 14.93 22.41
C ASN A 510 14.75 15.82 23.21
N ILE A 511 15.45 16.75 22.54
CA ILE A 511 16.31 17.75 23.19
C ILE A 511 15.44 18.71 24.01
N VAL A 512 14.38 19.24 23.41
CA VAL A 512 13.46 20.16 24.10
C VAL A 512 12.81 19.50 25.31
N ALA A 513 12.45 18.22 25.21
CA ALA A 513 11.90 17.46 26.32
C ALA A 513 12.88 17.31 27.51
N LEU A 514 14.19 17.24 27.26
CA LEU A 514 15.18 17.31 28.35
C LEU A 514 15.12 18.67 29.06
N GLY A 515 15.06 19.77 28.29
CA GLY A 515 14.93 21.12 28.84
C GLY A 515 13.68 21.28 29.70
N VAL A 516 12.53 20.75 29.26
CA VAL A 516 11.29 20.74 30.06
C VAL A 516 11.44 19.89 31.31
N GLY A 517 12.11 18.74 31.22
CA GLY A 517 12.43 17.91 32.38
C GLY A 517 13.32 18.63 33.40
N MET A 518 14.29 19.43 32.94
CA MET A 518 15.11 20.26 33.84
C MET A 518 14.26 21.31 34.55
N VAL A 519 13.36 21.99 33.85
CA VAL A 519 12.40 22.93 34.44
C VAL A 519 11.52 22.24 35.49
N ASP A 520 11.08 21.02 35.23
CA ASP A 520 10.34 20.17 36.19
C ASP A 520 11.18 19.84 37.43
N GLY A 521 12.44 19.45 37.24
CA GLY A 521 13.33 19.13 38.35
C GLY A 521 13.70 20.33 39.21
N LEU A 522 13.67 21.54 38.66
CA LEU A 522 13.83 22.81 39.38
C LEU A 522 12.54 23.24 40.12
N GLY A 523 11.44 22.49 40.01
CA GLY A 523 10.17 22.82 40.66
C GLY A 523 9.45 24.03 40.06
N MET A 524 9.76 24.40 38.81
CA MET A 524 9.18 25.58 38.17
C MET A 524 7.80 25.30 37.56
N GLY A 525 6.99 26.35 37.46
CA GLY A 525 5.59 26.25 37.03
C GLY A 525 5.36 26.12 35.52
N PRO A 526 4.09 25.99 35.09
CA PRO A 526 3.71 25.79 33.69
C PRO A 526 4.18 26.88 32.71
N ASN A 527 4.32 28.13 33.16
CA ASN A 527 4.77 29.25 32.32
C ASN A 527 6.21 29.05 31.83
N SER A 528 7.10 28.59 32.71
CA SER A 528 8.49 28.30 32.35
C SER A 528 8.58 27.16 31.36
N LYS A 529 7.76 26.10 31.54
CA LYS A 529 7.67 25.00 30.57
C LYS A 529 7.21 25.49 29.21
N ALA A 530 6.16 26.31 29.17
CA ALA A 530 5.63 26.86 27.93
C ALA A 530 6.68 27.72 27.19
N ALA A 531 7.49 28.50 27.92
CA ALA A 531 8.58 29.28 27.35
C ALA A 531 9.64 28.38 26.68
N ILE A 532 10.07 27.30 27.35
CA ILE A 532 11.01 26.33 26.79
C ILE A 532 10.43 25.59 25.58
N ILE A 533 9.18 25.15 25.65
CA ILE A 533 8.51 24.45 24.52
C ILE A 533 8.43 25.38 23.30
N ARG A 534 7.98 26.63 23.50
CA ARG A 534 7.88 27.62 22.42
C ARG A 534 9.24 27.91 21.78
N GLN A 535 10.26 28.16 22.60
CA GLN A 535 11.60 28.42 22.10
C GLN A 535 12.19 27.19 21.40
N GLY A 536 11.99 26.01 21.96
CA GLY A 536 12.41 24.75 21.36
C GLY A 536 11.78 24.53 19.99
N LEU A 537 10.48 24.81 19.82
CA LEU A 537 9.82 24.72 18.53
C LEU A 537 10.41 25.67 17.48
N LEU A 538 10.77 26.90 17.87
CA LEU A 538 11.42 27.86 16.98
C LEU A 538 12.82 27.37 16.56
N GLU A 539 13.62 26.89 17.51
CA GLU A 539 14.95 26.36 17.21
C GLU A 539 14.87 25.08 16.35
N MET A 540 13.88 24.22 16.59
CA MET A 540 13.60 23.06 15.73
C MET A 540 13.34 23.51 14.29
N ARG A 541 12.42 24.47 14.09
CA ARG A 541 12.07 24.99 12.77
C ARG A 541 13.27 25.58 12.05
N ASP A 542 13.93 26.54 12.71
CA ASP A 542 15.04 27.27 12.13
C ASP A 542 16.22 26.33 11.83
N PHE A 543 16.46 25.30 12.66
CA PHE A 543 17.51 24.30 12.45
C PHE A 543 17.21 23.42 11.23
N CYS A 544 15.96 22.94 11.10
CA CYS A 544 15.56 22.13 9.96
C CYS A 544 15.72 22.89 8.64
N GLN A 545 15.25 24.14 8.58
CA GLN A 545 15.34 24.97 7.38
C GLN A 545 16.78 25.38 7.04
N ALA A 546 17.63 25.60 8.06
CA ALA A 546 19.04 25.89 7.84
C ALA A 546 19.83 24.69 7.28
N LEU A 547 19.42 23.46 7.60
CA LEU A 547 20.00 22.25 7.03
C LEU A 547 19.38 21.89 5.67
N TYR A 548 18.07 22.04 5.55
CA TYR A 548 17.27 21.61 4.41
C TYR A 548 16.26 22.70 4.05
N PRO A 549 16.60 23.58 3.08
CA PRO A 549 15.72 24.67 2.65
C PRO A 549 14.35 24.22 2.09
N SER A 550 14.20 22.94 1.77
CA SER A 550 12.94 22.34 1.29
C SER A 550 11.92 22.09 2.40
N VAL A 551 12.32 22.16 3.67
CA VAL A 551 11.44 21.94 4.82
C VAL A 551 10.40 23.05 4.91
N ARG A 552 9.14 22.67 5.07
CA ARG A 552 8.01 23.60 5.05
C ARG A 552 7.63 24.05 6.45
N ASP A 553 7.11 25.28 6.57
CA ASP A 553 6.65 25.82 7.86
C ASP A 553 5.41 25.11 8.41
N ASP A 554 4.49 24.67 7.53
CA ASP A 554 3.26 23.98 7.91
C ASP A 554 3.54 22.63 8.57
N THR A 555 4.63 21.95 8.23
CA THR A 555 5.10 20.70 8.88
C THR A 555 5.20 20.83 10.41
N PHE A 556 5.57 22.00 10.93
CA PHE A 556 5.72 22.21 12.38
C PHE A 556 4.38 22.34 13.11
N LEU A 557 3.30 22.62 12.39
CA LEU A 557 1.93 22.69 12.92
C LEU A 557 1.25 21.31 12.92
N GLU A 558 1.78 20.35 12.17
CA GLU A 558 1.28 18.97 12.11
C GLU A 558 1.57 18.18 13.40
N CYS A 559 0.95 17.00 13.53
CA CYS A 559 1.14 16.12 14.69
C CYS A 559 2.59 15.61 14.85
N CYS A 560 3.40 15.61 13.78
CA CYS A 560 4.83 15.29 13.85
C CYS A 560 5.69 16.43 14.41
N GLY A 561 5.22 17.68 14.31
CA GLY A 561 5.85 18.89 14.84
C GLY A 561 5.40 19.17 16.27
N VAL A 562 4.48 20.14 16.41
CA VAL A 562 3.97 20.60 17.72
C VAL A 562 3.29 19.49 18.51
N GLY A 563 2.55 18.58 17.87
CA GLY A 563 1.85 17.49 18.54
C GLY A 563 2.81 16.53 19.27
N ASP A 564 3.81 16.03 18.55
CA ASP A 564 4.85 15.13 19.07
C ASP A 564 5.71 15.83 20.14
N LEU A 565 6.05 17.11 19.93
CA LEU A 565 6.77 17.92 20.90
C LEU A 565 6.01 18.04 22.22
N VAL A 566 4.74 18.44 22.17
CA VAL A 566 3.91 18.62 23.36
C VAL A 566 3.70 17.30 24.09
N ALA A 567 3.33 16.23 23.38
CA ALA A 567 3.15 14.91 23.98
C ALA A 567 4.43 14.43 24.68
N THR A 568 5.59 14.60 24.03
CA THR A 568 6.89 14.22 24.61
C THR A 568 7.25 15.07 25.83
N CYS A 569 6.94 16.37 25.82
CA CYS A 569 7.19 17.29 26.93
C CYS A 569 6.23 17.12 28.11
N ILE A 570 5.09 16.42 27.94
CA ILE A 570 4.15 16.11 29.02
C ILE A 570 4.44 14.71 29.61
N GLY A 571 4.48 13.68 28.75
CA GLY A 571 4.51 12.27 29.18
C GLY A 571 5.76 11.50 28.79
N GLY A 572 6.71 12.12 28.09
CA GLY A 572 7.84 11.43 27.49
C GLY A 572 8.92 10.98 28.48
N ARG A 573 9.63 9.90 28.11
CA ARG A 573 10.76 9.33 28.85
C ARG A 573 11.90 10.34 29.05
N ASN A 574 12.21 11.14 28.02
CA ASN A 574 13.27 12.16 28.11
C ASN A 574 12.97 13.20 29.21
N ARG A 575 11.72 13.68 29.28
CA ARG A 575 11.27 14.60 30.33
C ARG A 575 11.40 13.98 31.72
N ARG A 576 10.87 12.76 31.90
CA ARG A 576 10.88 12.03 33.19
C ARG A 576 12.30 11.80 33.72
N VAL A 577 13.23 11.38 32.85
CA VAL A 577 14.61 11.12 33.26
C VAL A 577 15.36 12.42 33.55
N ALA A 578 15.18 13.46 32.73
CA ALA A 578 15.78 14.77 32.99
C ALA A 578 15.27 15.42 34.28
N GLU A 579 13.98 15.25 34.62
CA GLU A 579 13.44 15.68 35.90
C GLU A 579 14.14 15.02 37.08
N ALA A 580 14.27 13.69 37.06
CA ALA A 580 14.97 12.95 38.11
C ALA A 580 16.46 13.36 38.21
N TRP A 581 17.11 13.53 37.06
CA TRP A 581 18.50 13.97 36.98
C TRP A 581 18.68 15.34 37.62
N THR A 582 17.84 16.32 37.25
CA THR A 582 17.94 17.68 37.78
C THR A 582 17.64 17.75 39.27
N ARG A 583 16.65 17.01 39.78
CA ARG A 583 16.41 16.93 41.23
C ARG A 583 17.64 16.43 41.98
N SER A 584 18.27 15.36 41.48
CA SER A 584 19.48 14.82 42.10
C SER A 584 20.67 15.79 42.03
N ALA A 585 20.76 16.61 40.97
CA ALA A 585 21.80 17.62 40.84
C ALA A 585 21.60 18.79 41.84
N VAL A 586 20.34 19.21 42.04
CA VAL A 586 19.99 20.25 43.02
C VAL A 586 20.25 19.76 44.44
N GLU A 587 19.79 18.55 44.78
CA GLU A 587 20.00 17.93 46.10
C GLU A 587 21.50 17.77 46.41
N GLY A 588 22.31 17.29 45.45
CA GLY A 588 23.76 17.17 45.61
C GLY A 588 24.46 18.51 45.81
N ALA A 589 24.04 19.54 45.06
CA ALA A 589 24.56 20.89 45.22
C ALA A 589 24.22 21.50 46.60
N GLU A 590 23.01 21.26 47.12
CA GLU A 590 22.59 21.70 48.46
C GLU A 590 23.33 20.94 49.58
N ALA A 591 23.64 19.67 49.37
CA ALA A 591 24.37 18.83 50.32
C ALA A 591 25.89 19.12 50.36
N GLY A 592 26.42 19.92 49.44
CA GLY A 592 27.86 20.17 49.30
C GLY A 592 28.65 18.95 48.77
N GLU A 593 27.96 17.97 48.20
CA GLU A 593 28.53 16.75 47.64
C GLU A 593 28.66 16.90 46.11
N GLY A 594 29.90 16.86 45.61
CA GLY A 594 30.19 16.89 44.17
C GLY A 594 30.18 18.29 43.53
N ASN A 595 30.60 18.32 42.27
CA ASN A 595 30.71 19.49 41.40
C ASN A 595 29.35 20.00 40.87
N GLY A 596 28.25 19.76 41.58
CA GLY A 596 26.89 20.06 41.10
C GLY A 596 26.37 19.12 40.00
N ALA A 597 27.06 17.99 39.77
CA ALA A 597 26.63 16.96 38.84
C ALA A 597 25.63 16.02 39.52
N GLY A 598 24.43 15.88 38.94
CA GLY A 598 23.45 14.88 39.39
C GLY A 598 23.93 13.45 39.15
N ARG A 599 23.10 12.48 39.54
CA ARG A 599 23.32 11.05 39.25
C ARG A 599 23.59 10.83 37.76
N SER A 600 24.34 9.79 37.38
CA SER A 600 24.69 9.59 35.98
C SER A 600 23.47 9.28 35.10
N TRP A 601 23.47 9.74 33.85
CA TRP A 601 22.40 9.44 32.89
C TRP A 601 22.21 7.93 32.69
N ALA A 602 23.30 7.16 32.74
CA ALA A 602 23.29 5.70 32.58
C ALA A 602 22.59 4.99 33.75
N GLU A 603 22.79 5.46 34.98
CA GLU A 603 22.08 4.93 36.16
C GLU A 603 20.58 5.19 36.07
N LEU A 604 20.19 6.42 35.75
CA LEU A 604 18.77 6.79 35.66
C LEU A 604 18.07 6.12 34.46
N GLU A 605 18.76 5.93 33.33
CA GLU A 605 18.25 5.12 32.22
C GLU A 605 17.94 3.70 32.71
N LYS A 606 18.91 3.06 33.39
CA LYS A 606 18.75 1.68 33.86
C LYS A 606 17.61 1.54 34.88
N GLU A 607 17.51 2.47 35.81
CA GLU A 607 16.50 2.48 36.87
C GLU A 607 15.10 2.78 36.33
N LEU A 608 14.95 3.84 35.53
CA LEU A 608 13.64 4.37 35.17
C LEU A 608 13.07 3.80 33.87
N LEU A 609 13.93 3.31 32.97
CA LEU A 609 13.53 2.90 31.61
C LEU A 609 13.53 1.39 31.38
N GLN A 610 13.99 0.58 32.36
CA GLN A 610 13.87 -0.89 32.36
C GLN A 610 14.28 -1.56 31.03
N GLY A 611 15.39 -1.11 30.43
CA GLY A 611 15.90 -1.63 29.17
C GLY A 611 15.57 -0.79 27.92
N GLN A 612 14.65 0.17 28.01
CA GLN A 612 14.44 1.17 26.97
C GLN A 612 15.56 2.22 26.98
N LYS A 613 15.83 2.83 25.82
CA LYS A 613 16.95 3.76 25.62
C LYS A 613 16.54 5.23 25.69
N LEU A 614 17.35 6.04 26.36
CA LEU A 614 17.25 7.49 26.43
C LEU A 614 17.89 8.10 25.18
N GLN A 615 17.09 8.70 24.31
CA GLN A 615 17.57 9.19 23.01
C GLN A 615 17.96 10.68 23.04
N GLY A 616 17.33 11.49 23.90
CA GLY A 616 17.53 12.94 23.91
C GLY A 616 18.96 13.37 24.18
N VAL A 617 19.69 12.66 25.04
CA VAL A 617 21.10 12.95 25.37
C VAL A 617 21.99 12.72 24.14
N LEU A 618 21.81 11.59 23.44
CA LEU A 618 22.54 11.28 22.21
C LEU A 618 22.24 12.33 21.13
N THR A 619 20.96 12.61 20.89
CA THR A 619 20.55 13.61 19.90
C THR A 619 21.06 15.00 20.24
N SER A 620 21.12 15.38 21.52
CA SER A 620 21.70 16.65 21.95
C SER A 620 23.18 16.74 21.57
N ASN A 621 23.97 15.69 21.81
CA ASN A 621 25.39 15.64 21.45
C ASN A 621 25.59 15.70 19.93
N GLU A 622 24.78 14.96 19.17
CA GLU A 622 24.78 14.97 17.71
C GLU A 622 24.46 16.37 17.14
N VAL A 623 23.40 17.01 17.63
CA VAL A 623 23.06 18.38 17.23
C VAL A 623 24.17 19.34 17.61
N GLN A 624 24.75 19.23 18.82
CA GLN A 624 25.84 20.11 19.25
C GLN A 624 27.05 20.02 18.33
N GLN A 625 27.42 18.82 17.88
CA GLN A 625 28.51 18.63 16.92
C GLN A 625 28.27 19.41 15.63
N ILE A 626 27.04 19.39 15.12
CA ILE A 626 26.65 20.17 13.93
C ILE A 626 26.73 21.68 14.23
N LEU A 627 26.17 22.12 15.37
CA LEU A 627 26.17 23.52 15.76
C LEU A 627 27.58 24.08 15.87
N ARG A 628 28.49 23.35 16.53
CA ARG A 628 29.89 23.73 16.66
C ARG A 628 30.60 23.80 15.31
N THR A 629 30.45 22.76 14.49
CA THR A 629 31.08 22.69 13.15
C THR A 629 30.65 23.84 12.25
N ARG A 630 29.39 24.31 12.39
CA ARG A 630 28.81 25.38 11.57
C ARG A 630 28.94 26.77 12.21
N GLY A 631 29.47 26.88 13.43
CA GLY A 631 29.51 28.14 14.18
C GLY A 631 28.12 28.67 14.55
N TRP A 632 27.16 27.78 14.79
CA TRP A 632 25.75 28.09 15.03
C TRP A 632 25.34 28.07 16.51
N GLU A 633 26.27 27.84 17.44
CA GLU A 633 25.96 27.68 18.87
C GLU A 633 25.20 28.89 19.46
N SER A 634 25.55 30.12 19.04
CA SER A 634 24.86 31.34 19.44
C SER A 634 23.48 31.55 18.78
N LYS A 635 23.25 30.92 17.63
CA LYS A 635 21.98 30.96 16.89
C LYS A 635 20.92 30.03 17.50
N TYR A 636 21.36 28.96 18.15
CA TYR A 636 20.49 27.96 18.80
C TYR A 636 20.79 27.88 20.31
N PRO A 637 20.47 28.94 21.06
CA PRO A 637 20.93 29.08 22.44
C PRO A 637 20.30 28.06 23.40
N LEU A 638 19.06 27.63 23.17
CA LEU A 638 18.43 26.61 24.00
C LEU A 638 19.08 25.24 23.78
N PHE A 639 19.26 24.81 22.52
CA PHE A 639 19.94 23.54 22.22
C PHE A 639 21.36 23.51 22.78
N THR A 640 22.12 24.60 22.59
CA THR A 640 23.47 24.75 23.12
C THR A 640 23.50 24.67 24.64
N THR A 641 22.61 25.38 25.33
CA THR A 641 22.55 25.37 26.80
C THR A 641 22.18 24.00 27.33
N ILE A 642 21.16 23.35 26.75
CA ILE A 642 20.76 21.99 27.16
C ILE A 642 21.93 21.03 27.00
N ASN A 643 22.67 21.09 25.88
CA ASN A 643 23.84 20.22 25.69
C ASN A 643 24.93 20.45 26.74
N ARG A 644 25.23 21.71 27.04
CA ARG A 644 26.22 22.08 28.05
C ARG A 644 25.82 21.60 29.45
N ILE A 645 24.53 21.66 29.80
CA ILE A 645 24.01 21.11 31.06
C ILE A 645 24.12 19.58 31.07
N VAL A 646 23.69 18.92 30.00
CA VAL A 646 23.71 17.45 29.87
C VAL A 646 25.12 16.89 30.05
N ASN A 647 26.14 17.59 29.57
CA ASN A 647 27.55 17.20 29.70
C ASN A 647 28.24 17.76 30.96
N GLY A 648 27.50 18.36 31.89
CA GLY A 648 28.02 18.84 33.18
C GLY A 648 28.87 20.10 33.11
N HIS A 649 28.86 20.82 31.98
CA HIS A 649 29.58 22.09 31.85
C HIS A 649 28.83 23.28 32.45
N LEU A 650 27.50 23.19 32.59
CA LEU A 650 26.66 24.23 33.16
C LEU A 650 25.68 23.67 34.19
N PRO A 651 25.34 24.44 35.24
CA PRO A 651 24.35 24.04 36.22
C PRO A 651 22.93 24.05 35.63
N PRO A 652 22.00 23.19 36.13
CA PRO A 652 20.67 23.03 35.54
C PRO A 652 19.80 24.28 35.52
N HIS A 653 19.98 25.20 36.48
CA HIS A 653 19.17 26.42 36.56
C HIS A 653 19.33 27.34 35.35
N LEU A 654 20.44 27.24 34.61
CA LEU A 654 20.65 28.03 33.40
C LEU A 654 19.76 27.62 32.22
N VAL A 655 18.99 26.53 32.32
CA VAL A 655 18.05 26.12 31.27
C VAL A 655 17.00 27.20 30.97
N VAL A 656 16.64 28.03 31.97
CA VAL A 656 15.69 29.15 31.79
C VAL A 656 16.38 30.46 31.39
N ASP A 657 17.69 30.55 31.61
CA ASP A 657 18.55 31.66 31.17
C ASP A 657 19.45 31.21 30.00
N TYR A 658 18.86 30.47 29.05
CA TYR A 658 19.57 29.82 27.95
C TYR A 658 20.34 30.78 27.03
N LEU A 659 20.01 32.07 27.03
CA LEU A 659 20.78 33.10 26.32
C LEU A 659 22.15 33.34 26.97
N GLU A 660 22.23 33.27 28.30
CA GLU A 660 23.49 33.39 29.04
C GLU A 660 24.24 32.06 29.03
N GLY A 661 23.52 30.94 29.17
CA GLY A 661 24.10 29.60 29.06
C GLY A 661 24.83 29.37 27.73
N ALA A 662 24.30 29.89 26.62
CA ALA A 662 24.94 29.78 25.31
C ALA A 662 26.20 30.66 25.14
N LYS A 663 26.30 31.76 25.88
CA LYS A 663 27.44 32.69 25.83
C LYS A 663 28.57 32.32 26.79
N ALA A 664 28.32 31.49 27.79
CA ALA A 664 29.31 31.11 28.78
C ALA A 664 30.58 30.55 28.11
N ASP A 665 31.75 31.10 28.48
CA ASP A 665 33.06 30.57 28.07
C ASP A 665 33.31 29.27 28.80
N ILE A 666 33.25 28.15 28.07
CA ILE A 666 33.52 26.82 28.60
C ILE A 666 34.83 26.36 27.98
N ALA A 667 35.81 26.00 28.80
CA ALA A 667 36.98 25.26 28.34
C ALA A 667 36.50 23.88 27.90
N VAL A 668 36.37 23.68 26.59
CA VAL A 668 36.04 22.37 26.02
C VAL A 668 37.36 21.65 25.77
N ASP A 669 37.60 20.52 26.45
CA ASP A 669 38.71 19.64 26.11
C ASP A 669 38.50 19.14 24.68
N VAL A 670 39.35 19.61 23.77
CA VAL A 670 39.37 19.17 22.38
C VAL A 670 40.09 17.82 22.38
N GLU A 671 39.36 16.71 22.34
CA GLU A 671 39.95 15.48 21.81
C GLU A 671 40.32 15.76 20.34
N GLU A 672 41.64 15.83 20.08
CA GLU A 672 42.23 16.04 18.77
C GLU A 672 41.97 14.85 17.84
N ASP A 673 40.75 14.72 17.34
CA ASP A 673 40.45 13.95 16.11
C ASP A 673 39.74 14.85 15.08
N ILE A 674 40.11 16.13 15.08
CA ILE A 674 39.69 17.09 14.04
C ILE A 674 40.68 16.99 12.88
N VAL A 675 40.39 16.12 11.91
CA VAL A 675 40.97 16.28 10.57
C VAL A 675 40.34 17.55 9.96
N PRO A 676 41.12 18.59 9.63
CA PRO A 676 40.57 19.77 8.99
C PRO A 676 40.01 19.36 7.62
N LEU A 677 38.75 19.70 7.35
CA LEU A 677 38.21 19.62 5.99
C LEU A 677 39.11 20.48 5.08
N PRO A 678 39.62 19.95 3.96
CA PRO A 678 40.34 20.79 3.01
C PRO A 678 39.38 21.86 2.53
N ARG A 679 39.78 23.14 2.67
CA ARG A 679 39.16 24.23 1.92
C ARG A 679 39.19 23.82 0.46
N GLN A 680 38.04 23.47 -0.12
CA GLN A 680 38.00 23.15 -1.54
C GLN A 680 38.40 24.43 -2.30
N PRO A 681 39.51 24.43 -3.05
CA PRO A 681 39.73 25.52 -3.97
C PRO A 681 38.66 25.40 -5.06
N ALA A 682 38.09 26.53 -5.46
CA ALA A 682 37.13 26.66 -6.57
C ALA A 682 37.62 26.04 -7.90
N SER A 683 38.87 25.55 -7.97
CA SER A 683 39.48 24.86 -9.09
C SER A 683 39.18 23.36 -9.20
N ALA A 684 38.68 22.70 -8.15
CA ALA A 684 38.38 21.26 -8.19
C ALA A 684 37.07 20.93 -8.94
N MET A 685 36.03 21.73 -8.75
CA MET A 685 34.78 21.65 -9.50
C MET A 685 34.97 21.97 -10.99
N ALA A 686 35.87 22.90 -11.32
CA ALA A 686 36.20 23.23 -12.71
C ALA A 686 36.92 22.10 -13.45
N ARG A 687 37.75 21.30 -12.75
CA ARG A 687 38.42 20.12 -13.34
C ARG A 687 37.46 18.95 -13.56
N LEU A 688 36.53 18.70 -12.62
CA LEU A 688 35.51 17.68 -12.80
C LEU A 688 34.54 18.03 -13.94
N PHE A 689 34.14 19.30 -14.05
CA PHE A 689 33.32 19.78 -15.17
C PHE A 689 34.07 19.68 -16.51
N GLY A 690 35.36 20.00 -16.55
CA GLY A 690 36.21 19.85 -17.74
C GLY A 690 36.36 18.40 -18.20
N GLN A 691 36.44 17.44 -17.27
CA GLN A 691 36.52 16.00 -17.60
C GLN A 691 35.17 15.43 -18.06
N LEU A 692 34.04 15.88 -17.49
CA LEU A 692 32.71 15.48 -17.94
C LEU A 692 32.37 16.04 -19.34
N VAL A 693 32.74 17.29 -19.63
CA VAL A 693 32.52 17.91 -20.95
C VAL A 693 33.45 17.31 -22.01
N GLY A 694 34.68 16.91 -21.65
CA GLY A 694 35.60 16.21 -22.54
C GLY A 694 35.19 14.78 -22.90
N GLY A 695 34.41 14.11 -22.04
CA GLY A 695 33.87 12.77 -22.31
C GLY A 695 32.63 12.78 -23.23
N ILE A 696 31.83 13.85 -23.19
CA ILE A 696 30.59 13.97 -23.98
C ILE A 696 30.87 14.31 -25.45
N THR A 697 32.04 14.87 -25.79
CA THR A 697 32.40 15.21 -27.17
C THR A 697 32.95 14.04 -28.00
N GLN A 698 33.17 12.85 -27.42
CA GLN A 698 33.61 11.66 -28.17
C GLN A 698 32.47 10.72 -28.60
N GLN A 699 31.24 10.91 -28.11
CA GLN A 699 30.09 10.10 -28.51
C GLN A 699 28.83 10.97 -28.63
N GLY A 700 28.48 11.41 -29.85
CA GLY A 700 27.17 11.99 -30.15
C GLY A 700 27.24 13.29 -30.95
N GLY A 701 26.61 13.27 -32.13
CA GLY A 701 26.68 14.32 -33.14
C GLY A 701 26.01 15.67 -32.80
N ALA A 702 26.02 16.54 -33.82
CA ALA A 702 25.91 18.01 -33.81
C ALA A 702 24.76 18.71 -33.07
N ALA A 703 23.91 18.02 -32.30
CA ALA A 703 22.80 18.63 -31.55
C ALA A 703 23.18 19.08 -30.12
N ALA A 704 24.30 18.60 -29.54
CA ALA A 704 24.71 18.93 -28.17
C ALA A 704 25.43 20.30 -28.03
N GLY A 705 25.91 20.89 -29.12
CA GLY A 705 26.71 22.12 -29.09
C GLY A 705 25.91 23.40 -28.77
N ALA A 706 24.60 23.43 -29.07
CA ALA A 706 23.78 24.63 -28.85
C ALA A 706 23.35 24.80 -27.38
N ALA A 707 23.09 23.71 -26.66
CA ALA A 707 22.66 23.74 -25.26
C ALA A 707 23.81 24.10 -24.29
N ALA A 708 25.04 23.71 -24.60
CA ALA A 708 26.22 24.01 -23.77
C ALA A 708 26.61 25.50 -23.82
N SER A 709 26.41 26.17 -24.97
CA SER A 709 26.68 27.60 -25.15
C SER A 709 25.72 28.49 -24.34
N ALA A 710 24.44 28.09 -24.26
CA ALA A 710 23.43 28.82 -23.49
C ALA A 710 23.67 28.71 -21.97
N ALA A 711 24.14 27.56 -21.47
CA ALA A 711 24.43 27.35 -20.05
C ALA A 711 25.69 28.11 -19.57
N ALA A 712 26.71 28.26 -20.42
CA ALA A 712 27.92 29.02 -20.10
C ALA A 712 27.67 30.54 -20.00
N GLY A 713 26.73 31.08 -20.79
CA GLY A 713 26.35 32.50 -20.74
C GLY A 713 25.56 32.89 -19.48
N ALA A 714 24.81 31.96 -18.88
CA ALA A 714 24.05 32.21 -17.65
C ALA A 714 24.95 32.21 -16.39
N ALA A 715 26.03 31.43 -16.39
CA ALA A 715 26.96 31.34 -15.27
C ALA A 715 27.90 32.55 -15.14
N SER A 716 28.22 33.25 -16.24
CA SER A 716 29.08 34.44 -16.21
C SER A 716 28.36 35.70 -15.73
N GLY A 717 27.02 35.77 -15.87
CA GLY A 717 26.20 36.89 -15.39
C GLY A 717 25.92 36.89 -13.89
N ALA A 718 26.05 35.75 -13.21
CA ALA A 718 25.78 35.62 -11.78
C ALA A 718 26.99 35.97 -10.88
N ALA A 719 28.20 36.06 -11.45
CA ALA A 719 29.43 36.32 -10.70
C ALA A 719 29.80 37.82 -10.57
N SER A 720 29.02 38.74 -11.16
CA SER A 720 29.32 40.18 -11.16
C SER A 720 28.55 41.00 -10.13
N ASN A 721 27.67 40.40 -9.32
CA ASN A 721 26.90 41.10 -8.28
C ASN A 721 27.09 40.49 -6.89
N SER A 722 28.30 40.60 -6.33
CA SER A 722 28.54 40.51 -4.89
C SER A 722 29.95 41.02 -4.56
N VAL A 723 30.03 42.31 -4.20
CA VAL A 723 31.12 42.87 -3.37
C VAL A 723 30.60 42.99 -1.95
#